data_AF-A0A9W8JPS4-F1
#
_entry.id   AF-A0A9W8JPS4-F1
#
_cell.length_a   1.000
_cell.length_b   1.000
_cell.length_c   1.000
_cell.angle_alpha   90.00
_cell.angle_beta   90.00
_cell.angle_gamma   90.00
#
_symmetry.space_group_name_H-M   'P 1'
#
loop_
_entity.id
_entity.type
_entity.pdbx_description
1 polymer ?
#
loop_
_entity_poly.entity_id
_entity_poly.type
_entity_poly.pdbx_seq_one_letter_code
_entity_poly.pdbx_strand_id
1 'polypeptide(L)'
;MNPRAPLPIYNCSVEQFCTTAKTLLEEDQASFVRFALTGQHEGRQAVIDPIQDRMTPFEPITVHRDYDSLLGIDTDIRCTANLTISFIPKKEDTLTKNIHMTHVFEGPELPFSAPVHKIPNLALGGYERHTVLRVLIPGLYNEDRNSPQLTQDELKEFYELGLRPAASQLLANGAANWPASYSNEMWRARSRTGTLAFQTTMFPGWLAVYLGDYIRMFLEENGRASWARGLCFLYQIRGTKGGYEHEPTRAAAAVSLGELLEDYDFPPDQASYGKWCVDVGLEVRSVEEDCVAWQTSSHFHIFKNIARVTEYHAARVTTPGSSKYTRDLTSHLTAVSGCRIPPGPMAQGEFKVSYFQMYGTEKSVVYRPDGHHFGKYLTCEDVLKGKADNYIVNLYRVYGDAIKHNQAMARVEVRVPLDHAADVLLNLDLQLLRQSLICMDPVAFWSFKMYRAMACRLVLVWQAEGPPLYRETKPALLLTMYIVWLLNGLHSTPDLGKYNRELVAAALPHVDTANADPDILVFGTPTEDDGAESDSDDDDDGQPARPRRRADAITLPAIPFGAAQLPDLRVGEGYPVPRLCYSAGFIGDEAFHYFMKVDISEIGVEFFRKKLVVPAHPGRVRNKVHRTTTYHNDGQDPEANDFQVRGKPIQLMPAARDEGSDVDSDDNENPNNLTTPEEPAEKALTLLWRQFLLDLTLKAPNSQAAVAPSYCRLSSAERLLVNVQTYKDPNLANYFVACQWQVATDESWARTFNNLFPDENDVRAGRIQNYLQTNYYPSWAKLKAQARTSDDIKKMRKYLKVKFDTLYWMPYAQRDRIWKTAPNKNFCLFGVDHTSAPQILVRGNTPTWVVDQHARGSSVDDSE
;
A
#
# COMPACT_ATOMS: atom_id res chain seq x y z
N MET A 1 5.63 25.68 21.90
CA MET A 1 4.89 26.50 20.92
C MET A 1 3.51 26.82 21.50
N ASN A 2 3.03 28.06 21.36
CA ASN A 2 1.70 28.44 21.85
C ASN A 2 0.61 27.72 21.03
N PRO A 3 -0.37 27.06 21.67
CA PRO A 3 -1.55 26.56 20.94
C PRO A 3 -2.22 27.74 20.24
N ARG A 4 -2.49 27.61 18.94
CA ARG A 4 -3.27 28.62 18.20
C ARG A 4 -4.60 28.81 18.93
N ALA A 5 -5.01 30.07 19.11
CA ALA A 5 -6.33 30.37 19.62
C ALA A 5 -7.37 29.64 18.74
N PRO A 6 -8.38 28.99 19.34
CA PRO A 6 -9.41 28.29 18.58
C PRO A 6 -10.13 29.28 17.66
N LEU A 7 -10.26 28.91 16.38
CA LEU A 7 -10.99 29.71 15.40
C LEU A 7 -12.49 29.69 15.74
N PRO A 8 -13.23 30.78 15.46
CA PRO A 8 -14.68 30.77 15.54
C PRO A 8 -15.28 29.64 14.70
N ILE A 9 -16.10 28.80 15.34
CA ILE A 9 -16.78 27.67 14.68
C ILE A 9 -18.06 28.11 13.98
N TYR A 10 -18.45 27.39 12.93
CA TYR A 10 -19.77 27.49 12.33
C TYR A 10 -20.23 26.13 11.81
N ASN A 11 -21.52 25.86 11.93
CA ASN A 11 -22.11 24.63 11.42
C ASN A 11 -22.50 24.82 9.96
N CYS A 12 -22.29 23.78 9.15
CA CYS A 12 -22.78 23.73 7.77
C CYS A 12 -23.25 22.32 7.41
N SER A 13 -24.23 22.22 6.50
CA SER A 13 -24.62 20.94 5.91
C SER A 13 -23.52 20.40 4.98
N VAL A 14 -23.66 19.14 4.55
CA VAL A 14 -22.74 18.54 3.57
C VAL A 14 -22.80 19.31 2.24
N GLU A 15 -24.00 19.72 1.81
CA GLU A 15 -24.21 20.51 0.59
C GLU A 15 -23.51 21.88 0.64
N GLN A 16 -23.66 22.60 1.76
CA GLN A 16 -23.00 23.91 1.96
C GLN A 16 -21.47 23.79 1.95
N PHE A 17 -20.95 22.72 2.56
CA PHE A 17 -19.53 22.40 2.50
C PHE A 17 -19.09 22.15 1.05
N CYS A 18 -19.79 21.29 0.31
CA CYS A 18 -19.49 20.98 -1.09
C CYS A 18 -19.56 22.22 -1.99
N THR A 19 -20.55 23.10 -1.78
CA THR A 19 -20.71 24.34 -2.54
C THR A 19 -19.52 25.28 -2.34
N THR A 20 -19.11 25.48 -1.07
CA THR A 20 -17.93 26.29 -0.74
C THR A 20 -16.65 25.68 -1.34
N ALA A 21 -16.49 24.36 -1.24
CA ALA A 21 -15.35 23.65 -1.81
C ALA A 21 -15.29 23.81 -3.34
N LYS A 22 -16.42 23.74 -4.03
CA LYS A 22 -16.51 23.96 -5.48
C LYS A 22 -16.01 25.34 -5.87
N THR A 23 -16.53 26.39 -5.24
CA THR A 23 -16.13 27.78 -5.50
C THR A 23 -14.63 27.95 -5.31
N LEU A 24 -14.10 27.46 -4.19
CA LEU A 24 -12.66 27.56 -3.91
C LEU A 24 -11.79 26.78 -4.90
N LEU A 25 -12.24 25.63 -5.39
CA LEU A 25 -11.50 24.85 -6.39
C LEU A 25 -11.31 25.62 -7.69
N GLU A 26 -12.30 26.44 -8.07
CA GLU A 26 -12.28 27.27 -9.27
C GLU A 26 -11.43 28.53 -9.09
N GLU A 27 -11.32 29.05 -7.86
CA GLU A 27 -10.65 30.31 -7.54
C GLU A 27 -9.19 30.15 -7.09
N ASP A 28 -8.93 29.33 -6.06
CA ASP A 28 -7.61 29.13 -5.46
C ASP A 28 -7.46 27.72 -4.89
N GLN A 29 -6.58 26.93 -5.52
CA GLN A 29 -6.30 25.56 -5.11
C GLN A 29 -5.77 25.45 -3.68
N ALA A 30 -4.99 26.43 -3.20
CA ALA A 30 -4.46 26.39 -1.84
C ALA A 30 -5.57 26.59 -0.79
N SER A 31 -6.45 27.57 -1.01
CA SER A 31 -7.64 27.78 -0.18
C SER A 31 -8.62 26.61 -0.26
N PHE A 32 -8.81 26.02 -1.44
CA PHE A 32 -9.59 24.80 -1.62
C PHE A 32 -9.04 23.65 -0.77
N VAL A 33 -7.75 23.33 -0.88
CA VAL A 33 -7.13 22.23 -0.10
C VAL A 33 -7.25 22.50 1.39
N ARG A 34 -7.01 23.75 1.82
CA ARG A 34 -7.17 24.14 3.22
C ARG A 34 -8.60 23.91 3.68
N PHE A 35 -9.60 24.42 2.98
CA PHE A 35 -10.99 24.22 3.35
C PHE A 35 -11.43 22.74 3.31
N ALA A 36 -11.14 22.03 2.23
CA ALA A 36 -11.60 20.66 2.00
C ALA A 36 -11.01 19.63 2.99
N LEU A 37 -9.77 19.84 3.45
CA LEU A 37 -9.08 18.92 4.38
C LEU A 37 -9.06 19.40 5.82
N THR A 38 -9.21 20.70 6.08
CA THR A 38 -9.13 21.25 7.45
C THR A 38 -10.42 21.88 7.93
N GLY A 39 -11.37 22.17 7.04
CA GLY A 39 -12.58 22.95 7.35
C GLY A 39 -12.32 24.44 7.56
N GLN A 40 -11.09 24.94 7.36
CA GLN A 40 -10.75 26.33 7.63
C GLN A 40 -10.91 27.22 6.41
N HIS A 41 -11.70 28.28 6.54
CA HIS A 41 -11.88 29.31 5.52
C HIS A 41 -12.23 30.65 6.19
N GLU A 42 -11.68 31.75 5.66
CA GLU A 42 -11.92 33.13 6.17
C GLU A 42 -11.77 33.30 7.70
N GLY A 43 -10.78 32.61 8.29
CA GLY A 43 -10.52 32.68 9.73
C GLY A 43 -11.58 31.98 10.61
N ARG A 44 -12.40 31.10 10.04
CA ARG A 44 -13.41 30.29 10.73
C ARG A 44 -13.16 28.80 10.51
N GLN A 45 -13.74 27.98 11.38
CA GLN A 45 -13.67 26.52 11.34
C GLN A 45 -15.06 25.94 11.06
N ALA A 46 -15.20 25.21 9.95
CA ALA A 46 -16.44 24.53 9.58
C ALA A 46 -16.61 23.24 10.40
N VAL A 47 -17.80 23.08 10.97
CA VAL A 47 -18.30 21.84 11.57
C VAL A 47 -19.35 21.27 10.61
N ILE A 48 -19.06 20.11 10.03
CA ILE A 48 -19.94 19.48 9.04
C ILE A 48 -21.00 18.69 9.80
N ASP A 49 -22.26 19.09 9.66
CA ASP A 49 -23.37 18.48 10.38
C ASP A 49 -24.33 17.76 9.41
N PRO A 50 -24.12 16.46 9.15
CA PRO A 50 -24.98 15.69 8.26
C PRO A 50 -26.36 15.39 8.89
N ILE A 51 -26.59 15.71 10.16
CA ILE A 51 -27.92 15.55 10.79
C ILE A 51 -28.93 16.55 10.22
N GLN A 52 -28.46 17.65 9.61
CA GLN A 52 -29.32 18.59 8.88
C GLN A 52 -30.03 17.92 7.70
N ASP A 53 -29.45 16.85 7.16
CA ASP A 53 -29.98 16.04 6.06
C ASP A 53 -30.77 14.81 6.59
N ARG A 54 -31.26 14.84 7.83
CA ARG A 54 -32.06 13.73 8.38
C ARG A 54 -33.37 13.57 7.61
N MET A 55 -33.67 12.34 7.23
CA MET A 55 -34.93 11.97 6.58
C MET A 55 -36.13 12.37 7.44
N THR A 56 -37.10 13.04 6.83
CA THR A 56 -38.34 13.44 7.53
C THR A 56 -39.26 12.24 7.76
N PRO A 57 -40.16 12.29 8.76
CA PRO A 57 -41.07 11.18 9.06
C PRO A 57 -42.05 10.79 7.93
N PHE A 58 -42.18 11.64 6.91
CA PHE A 58 -43.15 11.47 5.82
C PHE A 58 -42.50 11.20 4.47
N GLU A 59 -41.17 11.26 4.38
CA GLU A 59 -40.46 10.98 3.12
C GLU A 59 -40.76 9.54 2.64
N PRO A 60 -41.04 9.38 1.34
CA PRO A 60 -41.36 8.07 0.77
C PRO A 60 -40.10 7.22 0.64
N ILE A 61 -40.15 6.00 1.22
CA ILE A 61 -39.09 5.00 1.11
C ILE A 61 -39.64 3.70 0.54
N THR A 62 -38.82 2.97 -0.19
CA THR A 62 -39.07 1.57 -0.54
C THR A 62 -38.12 0.67 0.24
N VAL A 63 -38.58 -0.55 0.51
CA VAL A 63 -37.83 -1.53 1.27
C VAL A 63 -37.91 -2.87 0.56
N HIS A 64 -36.76 -3.47 0.28
CA HIS A 64 -36.65 -4.79 -0.34
C HIS A 64 -35.86 -5.73 0.56
N ARG A 65 -36.18 -7.01 0.51
CA ARG A 65 -35.57 -8.06 1.31
C ARG A 65 -34.92 -9.10 0.39
N ASP A 66 -33.81 -9.69 0.80
CA ASP A 66 -33.12 -10.71 0.01
C ASP A 66 -32.37 -11.73 0.87
N TYR A 67 -31.96 -12.84 0.24
CA TYR A 67 -31.05 -13.83 0.81
C TYR A 67 -29.68 -13.75 0.12
N ASP A 68 -28.64 -13.37 0.86
CA ASP A 68 -27.32 -13.01 0.31
C ASP A 68 -26.31 -14.17 0.35
N SER A 69 -26.44 -15.05 1.35
CA SER A 69 -25.55 -16.19 1.50
C SER A 69 -26.17 -17.31 2.36
N LEU A 70 -25.74 -18.55 2.11
CA LEU A 70 -26.11 -19.74 2.88
C LEU A 70 -24.85 -20.46 3.35
N LEU A 71 -24.81 -20.76 4.65
CA LEU A 71 -23.73 -21.51 5.30
C LEU A 71 -24.32 -22.73 5.98
N GLY A 72 -23.68 -23.89 5.81
CA GLY A 72 -24.13 -25.15 6.41
C GLY A 72 -22.98 -26.01 6.88
N ILE A 73 -23.13 -26.67 8.02
CA ILE A 73 -22.25 -27.79 8.40
C ILE A 73 -23.09 -29.06 8.48
N ASP A 74 -22.66 -30.08 7.76
CA ASP A 74 -23.21 -31.43 7.83
C ASP A 74 -22.07 -32.43 7.93
N THR A 75 -22.35 -33.59 8.52
CA THR A 75 -21.41 -34.71 8.53
C THR A 75 -21.24 -35.26 7.13
N ASP A 76 -22.26 -35.23 6.27
CA ASP A 76 -22.21 -35.85 4.95
C ASP A 76 -22.20 -34.83 3.82
N ILE A 77 -21.73 -35.26 2.65
CA ILE A 77 -21.97 -34.51 1.42
C ILE A 77 -23.41 -34.79 1.01
N ARG A 78 -24.22 -33.73 0.93
CA ARG A 78 -25.66 -33.81 0.67
C ARG A 78 -26.09 -33.45 -0.75
N CYS A 79 -25.29 -32.68 -1.48
CA CYS A 79 -25.61 -32.27 -2.84
C CYS A 79 -25.55 -33.46 -3.82
N THR A 80 -26.50 -33.50 -4.73
CA THR A 80 -26.65 -34.41 -5.88
C THR A 80 -26.15 -33.80 -7.19
N ALA A 81 -25.77 -32.52 -7.20
CA ALA A 81 -25.10 -31.84 -8.30
C ALA A 81 -23.64 -32.34 -8.51
N ASN A 82 -23.13 -32.18 -9.74
CA ASN A 82 -21.75 -32.57 -10.03
C ASN A 82 -20.74 -31.68 -9.28
N LEU A 83 -19.78 -32.29 -8.59
CA LEU A 83 -18.72 -31.57 -7.90
C LEU A 83 -17.56 -31.28 -8.84
N THR A 84 -17.03 -30.06 -8.81
CA THR A 84 -15.71 -29.72 -9.36
C THR A 84 -14.68 -29.87 -8.25
N ILE A 85 -13.91 -30.95 -8.26
CA ILE A 85 -12.92 -31.27 -7.21
C ILE A 85 -11.55 -30.73 -7.58
N SER A 86 -10.89 -30.09 -6.62
CA SER A 86 -9.48 -29.71 -6.69
C SER A 86 -8.61 -30.77 -6.04
N PHE A 87 -7.63 -31.31 -6.77
CA PHE A 87 -6.71 -32.32 -6.22
C PHE A 87 -5.72 -31.74 -5.22
N ILE A 88 -5.31 -30.49 -5.46
CA ILE A 88 -4.51 -29.69 -4.53
C ILE A 88 -5.29 -28.41 -4.25
N PRO A 89 -5.81 -28.23 -3.03
CA PRO A 89 -6.51 -27.02 -2.65
C PRO A 89 -5.54 -25.85 -2.63
N LYS A 90 -6.00 -24.67 -3.05
CA LYS A 90 -5.21 -23.45 -2.92
C LYS A 90 -5.11 -23.07 -1.45
N LYS A 91 -3.94 -22.59 -1.04
CA LYS A 91 -3.74 -22.08 0.32
C LYS A 91 -4.65 -20.90 0.60
N GLU A 92 -4.83 -20.01 -0.39
CA GLU A 92 -5.72 -18.85 -0.31
C GLU A 92 -7.19 -19.23 -0.08
N ASP A 93 -7.58 -20.45 -0.50
CA ASP A 93 -8.94 -20.93 -0.30
C ASP A 93 -9.15 -21.47 1.11
N THR A 94 -8.16 -21.52 2.01
CA THR A 94 -8.35 -21.96 3.41
C THR A 94 -9.29 -21.00 4.15
N LEU A 95 -10.26 -21.53 4.91
CA LEU A 95 -11.08 -20.68 5.77
C LEU A 95 -10.26 -20.25 6.99
N THR A 96 -9.76 -19.03 6.95
CA THR A 96 -9.06 -18.38 8.07
C THR A 96 -9.92 -17.31 8.74
N LYS A 97 -10.87 -16.73 7.99
CA LYS A 97 -11.72 -15.64 8.47
C LYS A 97 -12.91 -16.15 9.28
N ASN A 98 -13.22 -15.43 10.36
CA ASN A 98 -14.39 -15.71 11.17
C ASN A 98 -15.69 -15.56 10.34
N ILE A 99 -16.47 -16.64 10.27
CA ILE A 99 -17.79 -16.64 9.65
C ILE A 99 -18.90 -16.56 10.71
N HIS A 100 -18.57 -16.06 11.91
CA HIS A 100 -19.48 -15.88 13.04
C HIS A 100 -20.35 -17.12 13.34
N MET A 101 -19.78 -18.30 13.07
CA MET A 101 -20.41 -19.59 13.29
C MET A 101 -19.55 -20.42 14.23
N THR A 102 -20.18 -20.91 15.28
CA THR A 102 -19.62 -21.89 16.22
C THR A 102 -20.37 -23.20 16.04
N HIS A 103 -19.66 -24.31 16.08
CA HIS A 103 -20.24 -25.65 15.95
C HIS A 103 -19.70 -26.57 17.04
N VAL A 104 -20.44 -27.62 17.36
CA VAL A 104 -20.00 -28.67 18.29
C VAL A 104 -19.46 -29.80 17.43
N PHE A 105 -18.15 -29.99 17.46
CA PHE A 105 -17.44 -30.98 16.65
C PHE A 105 -17.21 -32.27 17.45
N GLU A 106 -17.19 -33.40 16.76
CA GLU A 106 -16.73 -34.66 17.32
C GLU A 106 -15.19 -34.65 17.38
N GLY A 107 -14.65 -34.54 18.59
CA GLY A 107 -13.21 -34.61 18.81
C GLY A 107 -12.69 -36.04 18.94
N PRO A 108 -11.35 -36.22 19.02
CA PRO A 108 -10.73 -37.54 19.19
C PRO A 108 -11.16 -38.26 20.47
N GLU A 109 -11.42 -37.51 21.55
CA GLU A 109 -11.78 -38.04 22.87
C GLU A 109 -13.20 -37.63 23.29
N LEU A 110 -13.55 -36.34 23.16
CA LEU A 110 -14.84 -35.78 23.54
C LEU A 110 -15.31 -34.73 22.52
N PRO A 111 -16.64 -34.51 22.39
CA PRO A 111 -17.15 -33.38 21.63
C PRO A 111 -16.68 -32.05 22.21
N PHE A 112 -16.36 -31.09 21.35
CA PHE A 112 -15.92 -29.74 21.76
C PHE A 112 -16.59 -28.67 20.91
N SER A 113 -16.71 -27.45 21.45
CA SER A 113 -17.28 -26.32 20.72
C SER A 113 -16.19 -25.34 20.31
N ALA A 114 -16.13 -25.00 19.03
CA ALA A 114 -15.13 -24.07 18.52
C ALA A 114 -15.67 -23.22 17.35
N PRO A 115 -15.11 -22.01 17.14
CA PRO A 115 -15.35 -21.25 15.93
C PRO A 115 -14.88 -22.02 14.69
N VAL A 116 -15.73 -22.08 13.65
CA VAL A 116 -15.49 -22.94 12.48
C VAL A 116 -14.19 -22.60 11.74
N HIS A 117 -13.82 -21.31 11.72
CA HIS A 117 -12.60 -20.84 11.03
C HIS A 117 -11.29 -21.22 11.74
N LYS A 118 -11.35 -21.64 13.02
CA LYS A 118 -10.17 -22.15 13.75
C LYS A 118 -9.96 -23.65 13.51
N ILE A 119 -10.94 -24.36 12.94
CA ILE A 119 -10.82 -25.78 12.63
C ILE A 119 -9.95 -25.97 11.38
N PRO A 120 -8.96 -26.88 11.41
CA PRO A 120 -8.18 -27.20 10.23
C PRO A 120 -9.07 -27.60 9.06
N ASN A 121 -8.87 -26.97 7.91
CA ASN A 121 -9.76 -27.15 6.77
C ASN A 121 -9.08 -26.99 5.42
N LEU A 122 -9.72 -27.56 4.39
CA LEU A 122 -9.33 -27.39 3.00
C LEU A 122 -10.56 -27.25 2.10
N ALA A 123 -10.42 -26.51 0.99
CA ALA A 123 -11.45 -26.40 -0.03
C ALA A 123 -11.39 -27.63 -0.97
N LEU A 124 -12.34 -28.56 -0.82
CA LEU A 124 -12.39 -29.76 -1.65
C LEU A 124 -12.74 -29.42 -3.09
N GLY A 125 -13.64 -28.45 -3.26
CA GLY A 125 -14.19 -28.09 -4.55
C GLY A 125 -15.40 -27.18 -4.43
N GLY A 126 -16.18 -27.12 -5.50
CA GLY A 126 -17.49 -26.46 -5.53
C GLY A 126 -18.44 -27.22 -6.45
N TYR A 127 -19.72 -26.94 -6.36
CA TYR A 127 -20.77 -27.42 -7.24
C TYR A 127 -21.64 -26.24 -7.68
N GLU A 128 -22.22 -26.26 -8.87
CA GLU A 128 -22.90 -25.08 -9.42
C GLU A 128 -22.01 -23.80 -9.38
N ARG A 129 -22.61 -22.62 -9.55
CA ARG A 129 -21.89 -21.34 -9.40
C ARG A 129 -21.82 -20.97 -7.92
N HIS A 130 -20.83 -20.17 -7.52
CA HIS A 130 -20.86 -19.48 -6.22
C HIS A 130 -20.79 -20.36 -4.95
N THR A 131 -20.46 -21.65 -5.07
CA THR A 131 -20.30 -22.53 -3.91
C THR A 131 -18.85 -22.94 -3.67
N VAL A 132 -18.54 -23.16 -2.40
CA VAL A 132 -17.31 -23.81 -1.95
C VAL A 132 -17.70 -24.88 -0.93
N LEU A 133 -17.33 -26.12 -1.21
CA LEU A 133 -17.44 -27.25 -0.30
C LEU A 133 -16.09 -27.46 0.39
N ARG A 134 -16.09 -27.36 1.71
CA ARG A 134 -14.89 -27.46 2.55
C ARG A 134 -14.95 -28.70 3.39
N VAL A 135 -13.79 -29.34 3.56
CA VAL A 135 -13.61 -30.41 4.54
C VAL A 135 -13.09 -29.77 5.81
N LEU A 136 -13.82 -29.94 6.91
CA LEU A 136 -13.40 -29.57 8.25
C LEU A 136 -12.85 -30.82 8.94
N ILE A 137 -11.73 -30.66 9.65
CA ILE A 137 -10.97 -31.77 10.21
C ILE A 137 -10.75 -31.53 11.72
N PRO A 138 -11.75 -31.85 12.55
CA PRO A 138 -11.69 -31.59 14.00
C PRO A 138 -10.56 -32.32 14.72
N GLY A 139 -10.17 -33.52 14.28
CA GLY A 139 -9.09 -34.27 14.93
C GLY A 139 -7.68 -33.68 14.74
N LEU A 140 -7.52 -32.65 13.89
CA LEU A 140 -6.28 -31.86 13.80
C LEU A 140 -6.33 -30.58 14.65
N TYR A 141 -7.48 -30.26 15.25
CA TYR A 141 -7.63 -29.07 16.10
C TYR A 141 -6.97 -29.29 17.46
N ASN A 142 -6.12 -28.35 17.85
CA ASN A 142 -5.60 -28.21 19.21
C ASN A 142 -5.31 -26.72 19.48
N GLU A 143 -5.30 -26.32 20.75
CA GLU A 143 -5.12 -24.92 21.14
C GLU A 143 -3.74 -24.36 20.75
N ASP A 144 -2.73 -25.23 20.64
CA ASP A 144 -1.35 -24.86 20.29
C ASP A 144 -1.14 -24.68 18.76
N ARG A 145 -2.14 -25.02 17.93
CA ARG A 145 -2.01 -24.93 16.47
C ARG A 145 -2.28 -23.49 16.01
N ASN A 146 -1.21 -22.83 15.58
CA ASN A 146 -1.23 -21.44 15.13
C ASN A 146 -2.00 -21.18 13.80
N SER A 147 -2.41 -22.21 13.05
CA SER A 147 -3.07 -22.01 11.75
C SER A 147 -4.08 -23.11 11.41
N PRO A 148 -5.27 -22.77 10.87
CA PRO A 148 -6.22 -23.74 10.34
C PRO A 148 -5.79 -24.32 8.98
N GLN A 149 -4.69 -23.85 8.39
CA GLN A 149 -4.16 -24.40 7.16
C GLN A 149 -3.51 -25.76 7.39
N LEU A 150 -3.81 -26.73 6.53
CA LEU A 150 -3.12 -28.02 6.55
C LEU A 150 -1.66 -27.90 6.09
N THR A 151 -0.79 -28.69 6.69
CA THR A 151 0.59 -28.86 6.25
C THR A 151 0.65 -29.62 4.92
N GLN A 152 1.80 -29.58 4.24
CA GLN A 152 1.98 -30.33 2.98
C GLN A 152 1.87 -31.84 3.20
N ASP A 153 2.31 -32.34 4.35
CA ASP A 153 2.22 -33.77 4.68
C ASP A 153 0.77 -34.17 4.98
N GLU A 154 0.02 -33.34 5.73
CA GLU A 154 -1.42 -33.55 5.97
C GLU A 154 -2.23 -33.55 4.66
N LEU A 155 -1.93 -32.63 3.73
CA LEU A 155 -2.57 -32.59 2.40
C LEU A 155 -2.23 -33.83 1.56
N LYS A 156 -0.98 -34.28 1.62
CA LYS A 156 -0.54 -35.49 0.94
C LYS A 156 -1.26 -36.72 1.49
N GLU A 157 -1.34 -36.86 2.81
CA GLU A 157 -2.07 -37.96 3.45
C GLU A 157 -3.56 -37.93 3.10
N PHE A 158 -4.21 -36.77 3.20
CA PHE A 158 -5.61 -36.61 2.81
C PHE A 158 -5.86 -37.08 1.37
N TYR A 159 -5.00 -36.67 0.43
CA TYR A 159 -5.13 -37.05 -0.97
C TYR A 159 -4.87 -38.54 -1.21
N GLU A 160 -3.72 -39.05 -0.77
CA GLU A 160 -3.23 -40.38 -1.12
C GLU A 160 -3.94 -41.50 -0.33
N LEU A 161 -4.32 -41.23 0.92
CA LEU A 161 -4.94 -42.22 1.82
C LEU A 161 -6.46 -42.11 1.90
N GLY A 162 -7.04 -40.95 1.57
CA GLY A 162 -8.49 -40.72 1.66
C GLY A 162 -9.14 -40.48 0.30
N LEU A 163 -8.91 -39.30 -0.27
CA LEU A 163 -9.65 -38.82 -1.44
C LEU A 163 -9.44 -39.67 -2.69
N ARG A 164 -8.20 -40.05 -3.03
CA ARG A 164 -7.92 -40.84 -4.23
C ARG A 164 -8.48 -42.27 -4.11
N PRO A 165 -8.27 -43.03 -3.02
CA PRO A 165 -8.92 -44.33 -2.82
C PRO A 165 -10.45 -44.24 -2.88
N ALA A 166 -11.05 -43.23 -2.25
CA ALA A 166 -12.50 -42.99 -2.31
C ALA A 166 -12.98 -42.80 -3.75
N ALA A 167 -12.28 -41.97 -4.54
CA ALA A 167 -12.59 -41.76 -5.94
C ALA A 167 -12.40 -43.04 -6.78
N SER A 168 -11.36 -43.85 -6.52
CA SER A 168 -11.15 -45.14 -7.21
C SER A 168 -12.25 -46.15 -6.95
N GLN A 169 -12.75 -46.19 -5.71
CA GLN A 169 -13.85 -47.07 -5.33
C GLN A 169 -15.18 -46.64 -5.97
N LEU A 170 -15.44 -45.32 -6.05
CA LEU A 170 -16.71 -44.79 -6.57
C LEU A 170 -16.74 -44.70 -8.11
N LEU A 171 -15.62 -44.33 -8.76
CA LEU A 171 -15.59 -44.01 -10.18
C LEU A 171 -15.19 -45.18 -11.10
N ALA A 172 -14.92 -46.37 -10.55
CA ALA A 172 -14.35 -47.49 -11.30
C ALA A 172 -13.15 -47.05 -12.17
N ASN A 173 -13.28 -47.08 -13.51
CA ASN A 173 -12.23 -46.67 -14.44
C ASN A 173 -12.01 -45.15 -14.51
N GLY A 174 -12.95 -44.32 -14.01
CA GLY A 174 -12.87 -42.86 -14.07
C GLY A 174 -11.73 -42.26 -13.22
N ALA A 175 -11.31 -42.96 -12.16
CA ALA A 175 -10.18 -42.55 -11.33
C ALA A 175 -8.82 -42.71 -12.02
N ALA A 176 -8.74 -43.39 -13.18
CA ALA A 176 -7.50 -43.48 -13.95
C ALA A 176 -6.99 -42.11 -14.42
N ASN A 177 -7.89 -41.14 -14.57
CA ASN A 177 -7.56 -39.77 -14.96
C ASN A 177 -7.12 -38.88 -13.78
N TRP A 178 -7.13 -39.41 -12.55
CA TRP A 178 -6.70 -38.68 -11.36
C TRP A 178 -5.18 -38.82 -11.17
N PRO A 179 -4.47 -37.78 -10.70
CA PRO A 179 -3.03 -37.83 -10.45
C PRO A 179 -2.59 -38.97 -9.54
N ALA A 180 -1.59 -39.76 -9.94
CA ALA A 180 -1.21 -40.97 -9.20
C ALA A 180 -0.79 -40.73 -7.74
N SER A 181 -0.27 -39.54 -7.43
CA SER A 181 0.16 -39.13 -6.09
C SER A 181 0.06 -37.61 -5.95
N TYR A 182 0.08 -37.10 -4.71
CA TYR A 182 0.09 -35.65 -4.45
C TYR A 182 1.34 -34.99 -5.04
N SER A 183 2.49 -35.66 -4.95
CA SER A 183 3.76 -35.15 -5.50
C SER A 183 3.71 -34.99 -7.03
N ASN A 184 3.04 -35.90 -7.73
CA ASN A 184 2.90 -35.85 -9.18
C ASN A 184 2.03 -34.67 -9.61
N GLU A 185 0.94 -34.41 -8.88
CA GLU A 185 0.09 -33.25 -9.13
C GLU A 185 0.81 -31.94 -8.79
N MET A 186 1.58 -31.90 -7.70
CA MET A 186 2.36 -30.73 -7.31
C MET A 186 3.47 -30.41 -8.32
N TRP A 187 4.10 -31.43 -8.91
CA TRP A 187 5.05 -31.25 -10.00
C TRP A 187 4.36 -30.73 -11.26
N ARG A 188 3.21 -31.32 -11.64
CA ARG A 188 2.40 -30.88 -12.79
C ARG A 188 1.92 -29.43 -12.65
N ALA A 189 1.48 -29.05 -11.45
CA ALA A 189 0.95 -27.72 -11.18
C ALA A 189 2.04 -26.63 -11.25
N ARG A 190 3.32 -26.94 -11.02
CA ARG A 190 4.40 -25.94 -11.05
C ARG A 190 4.77 -25.55 -12.48
N SER A 191 4.58 -24.28 -12.81
CA SER A 191 5.05 -23.69 -14.06
C SER A 191 6.56 -23.48 -14.04
N ARG A 192 7.13 -23.16 -15.22
CA ARG A 192 8.55 -22.82 -15.38
C ARG A 192 8.98 -21.61 -14.51
N THR A 193 8.05 -20.73 -14.14
CA THR A 193 8.32 -19.55 -13.29
C THR A 193 8.05 -19.83 -11.81
N GLY A 194 7.70 -21.07 -11.44
CA GLY A 194 7.35 -21.46 -10.07
C GLY A 194 5.90 -21.13 -9.66
N THR A 195 5.08 -20.59 -10.55
CA THR A 195 3.66 -20.33 -10.28
C THR A 195 2.85 -21.62 -10.38
N LEU A 196 1.86 -21.80 -9.50
CA LEU A 196 1.03 -23.00 -9.47
C LEU A 196 -0.23 -22.84 -10.34
N ALA A 197 -0.48 -23.82 -11.21
CA ALA A 197 -1.67 -23.96 -12.05
C ALA A 197 -2.41 -25.25 -11.67
N PHE A 198 -3.36 -25.13 -10.77
CA PHE A 198 -4.13 -26.25 -10.25
C PHE A 198 -5.18 -26.75 -11.26
N GLN A 199 -5.29 -28.06 -11.37
CA GLN A 199 -6.30 -28.71 -12.20
C GLN A 199 -7.48 -29.12 -11.34
N THR A 200 -8.68 -29.03 -11.91
CA THR A 200 -9.91 -29.56 -11.32
C THR A 200 -10.44 -30.72 -12.16
N THR A 201 -11.31 -31.54 -11.60
CA THR A 201 -12.01 -32.61 -12.31
C THR A 201 -13.45 -32.73 -11.83
N MET A 202 -14.35 -33.07 -12.74
CA MET A 202 -15.76 -33.30 -12.43
C MET A 202 -15.95 -34.65 -11.74
N PHE A 203 -16.65 -34.65 -10.62
CA PHE A 203 -17.11 -35.82 -9.90
C PHE A 203 -18.64 -35.93 -10.07
N PRO A 204 -19.19 -37.08 -10.51
CA PRO A 204 -20.61 -37.22 -10.77
C PRO A 204 -21.45 -37.02 -9.51
N GLY A 205 -22.49 -36.21 -9.62
CA GLY A 205 -23.31 -35.80 -8.49
C GLY A 205 -24.09 -36.94 -7.82
N TRP A 206 -24.55 -37.94 -8.59
CA TRP A 206 -25.19 -39.13 -8.04
C TRP A 206 -24.25 -40.02 -7.19
N LEU A 207 -22.94 -39.80 -7.26
CA LEU A 207 -21.94 -40.44 -6.38
C LEU A 207 -21.45 -39.51 -5.28
N ALA A 208 -21.67 -38.19 -5.40
CA ALA A 208 -21.13 -37.18 -4.49
C ALA A 208 -21.57 -37.44 -3.04
N VAL A 209 -22.81 -37.89 -2.84
CA VAL A 209 -23.37 -38.20 -1.52
C VAL A 209 -22.61 -39.30 -0.77
N TYR A 210 -21.92 -40.20 -1.48
CA TYR A 210 -21.13 -41.28 -0.88
C TYR A 210 -19.66 -40.88 -0.66
N LEU A 211 -19.19 -39.80 -1.29
CA LEU A 211 -17.77 -39.46 -1.32
C LEU A 211 -17.21 -39.21 0.09
N GLY A 212 -17.97 -38.51 0.94
CA GLY A 212 -17.53 -38.21 2.31
C GLY A 212 -17.33 -39.45 3.18
N ASP A 213 -18.25 -40.42 3.08
CA ASP A 213 -18.16 -41.68 3.81
C ASP A 213 -16.94 -42.50 3.37
N TYR A 214 -16.70 -42.62 2.07
CA TYR A 214 -15.53 -43.33 1.57
C TYR A 214 -14.22 -42.64 1.94
N ILE A 215 -14.17 -41.30 1.96
CA ILE A 215 -12.99 -40.57 2.44
C ILE A 215 -12.70 -40.94 3.90
N ARG A 216 -13.71 -40.90 4.77
CA ARG A 216 -13.57 -41.29 6.19
C ARG A 216 -13.12 -42.74 6.33
N MET A 217 -13.80 -43.67 5.66
CA MET A 217 -13.50 -45.10 5.68
C MET A 217 -12.04 -45.38 5.30
N PHE A 218 -11.57 -44.84 4.17
CA PHE A 218 -10.19 -45.09 3.74
C PHE A 218 -9.13 -44.40 4.62
N LEU A 219 -9.43 -43.24 5.20
CA LEU A 219 -8.53 -42.60 6.17
C LEU A 219 -8.41 -43.42 7.46
N GLU A 220 -9.50 -44.02 7.92
CA GLU A 220 -9.51 -44.91 9.09
C GLU A 220 -8.81 -46.26 8.81
N GLU A 221 -9.13 -46.93 7.69
CA GLU A 221 -8.59 -48.24 7.33
C GLU A 221 -7.06 -48.21 7.09
N ASN A 222 -6.54 -47.12 6.53
CA ASN A 222 -5.10 -46.96 6.32
C ASN A 222 -4.33 -46.64 7.62
N GLY A 223 -5.01 -46.58 8.78
CA GLY A 223 -4.44 -46.71 10.12
C GLY A 223 -3.47 -45.61 10.57
N ARG A 224 -3.29 -44.53 9.78
CA ARG A 224 -2.36 -43.42 10.06
C ARG A 224 -3.05 -42.08 10.31
N ALA A 225 -4.35 -41.95 10.03
CA ALA A 225 -5.07 -40.69 10.10
C ALA A 225 -6.19 -40.72 11.16
N SER A 226 -5.88 -41.07 12.42
CA SER A 226 -6.84 -40.93 13.54
C SER A 226 -7.39 -39.51 13.68
N TRP A 227 -6.63 -38.53 13.18
CA TRP A 227 -7.01 -37.13 13.07
C TRP A 227 -8.23 -36.89 12.15
N ALA A 228 -8.55 -37.82 11.26
CA ALA A 228 -9.69 -37.71 10.34
C ALA A 228 -11.02 -38.12 10.96
N ARG A 229 -11.01 -38.66 12.20
CA ARG A 229 -12.24 -38.95 12.95
C ARG A 229 -13.02 -37.66 13.18
N GLY A 230 -14.33 -37.72 12.95
CA GLY A 230 -15.22 -36.55 13.08
C GLY A 230 -15.13 -35.55 11.92
N LEU A 231 -14.45 -35.90 10.82
CA LEU A 231 -14.42 -35.09 9.60
C LEU A 231 -15.85 -34.80 9.09
N CYS A 232 -16.14 -33.52 8.85
CA CYS A 232 -17.43 -33.04 8.38
C CYS A 232 -17.25 -31.99 7.26
N PHE A 233 -18.35 -31.53 6.68
CA PHE A 233 -18.35 -30.66 5.50
C PHE A 233 -19.00 -29.32 5.80
N LEU A 234 -18.32 -28.24 5.39
CA LEU A 234 -18.86 -26.89 5.40
C LEU A 234 -19.27 -26.48 3.98
N TYR A 235 -20.54 -26.16 3.84
CA TYR A 235 -21.18 -25.55 2.69
C TYR A 235 -21.06 -24.04 2.79
N GLN A 236 -20.52 -23.42 1.76
CA GLN A 236 -20.41 -21.97 1.68
C GLN A 236 -20.90 -21.49 0.32
N ILE A 237 -22.12 -20.95 0.29
CA ILE A 237 -22.74 -20.33 -0.88
C ILE A 237 -22.66 -18.82 -0.69
N ARG A 238 -21.99 -18.10 -1.60
CA ARG A 238 -21.77 -16.64 -1.49
C ARG A 238 -21.91 -15.93 -2.83
N GLY A 239 -22.43 -14.71 -2.80
CA GLY A 239 -22.59 -13.90 -4.02
C GLY A 239 -23.91 -14.16 -4.72
N THR A 240 -24.95 -14.53 -3.94
CA THR A 240 -26.33 -14.61 -4.42
C THR A 240 -27.07 -13.28 -4.29
N LYS A 241 -26.38 -12.21 -3.87
CA LYS A 241 -26.93 -10.88 -3.71
C LYS A 241 -27.76 -10.43 -4.92
N GLY A 242 -28.99 -10.02 -4.66
CA GLY A 242 -29.95 -9.58 -5.69
C GLY A 242 -30.55 -10.71 -6.53
N GLY A 243 -30.11 -11.96 -6.36
CA GLY A 243 -30.70 -13.13 -7.04
C GLY A 243 -32.02 -13.58 -6.42
N TYR A 244 -32.23 -13.29 -5.13
CA TYR A 244 -33.41 -13.70 -4.35
C TYR A 244 -34.08 -12.49 -3.68
N GLU A 245 -34.16 -11.37 -4.39
CA GLU A 245 -34.84 -10.15 -3.93
C GLU A 245 -36.36 -10.34 -3.96
N HIS A 246 -37.04 -9.93 -2.90
CA HIS A 246 -38.48 -10.10 -2.71
C HIS A 246 -39.07 -9.02 -1.79
N GLU A 247 -40.40 -8.89 -1.83
CA GLU A 247 -41.15 -8.04 -0.91
C GLU A 247 -40.99 -8.51 0.54
N PRO A 248 -40.95 -7.62 1.55
CA PRO A 248 -40.77 -7.96 2.96
C PRO A 248 -42.05 -8.55 3.58
N THR A 249 -42.60 -9.59 2.96
CA THR A 249 -43.76 -10.35 3.44
C THR A 249 -43.36 -11.80 3.67
N ARG A 250 -44.00 -12.44 4.65
CA ARG A 250 -43.72 -13.84 5.00
C ARG A 250 -43.91 -14.79 3.82
N ALA A 251 -44.93 -14.54 3.00
CA ALA A 251 -45.26 -15.39 1.85
C ALA A 251 -44.15 -15.30 0.77
N ALA A 252 -43.73 -14.09 0.40
CA ALA A 252 -42.66 -13.91 -0.58
C ALA A 252 -41.32 -14.43 -0.04
N ALA A 253 -41.02 -14.17 1.24
CA ALA A 253 -39.84 -14.69 1.92
C ALA A 253 -39.75 -16.22 1.90
N ALA A 254 -40.86 -16.92 2.12
CA ALA A 254 -40.88 -18.38 2.09
C ALA A 254 -40.69 -18.94 0.67
N VAL A 255 -41.29 -18.30 -0.34
CA VAL A 255 -41.13 -18.69 -1.75
C VAL A 255 -39.68 -18.52 -2.19
N SER A 256 -39.10 -17.33 -2.01
CA SER A 256 -37.72 -17.06 -2.44
C SER A 256 -36.69 -17.86 -1.65
N LEU A 257 -36.99 -18.25 -0.40
CA LEU A 257 -36.12 -19.18 0.34
C LEU A 257 -36.18 -20.56 -0.29
N GLY A 258 -37.37 -21.05 -0.64
CA GLY A 258 -37.53 -22.31 -1.36
C GLY A 258 -36.75 -22.34 -2.68
N GLU A 259 -36.83 -21.27 -3.47
CA GLU A 259 -36.07 -21.11 -4.71
C GLU A 259 -34.56 -21.13 -4.47
N LEU A 260 -34.05 -20.40 -3.47
CA LEU A 260 -32.62 -20.44 -3.09
C LEU A 260 -32.18 -21.86 -2.74
N LEU A 261 -32.96 -22.58 -1.94
CA LEU A 261 -32.61 -23.93 -1.52
C LEU A 261 -32.66 -24.90 -2.72
N GLU A 262 -33.65 -24.78 -3.60
CA GLU A 262 -33.77 -25.60 -4.80
C GLU A 262 -32.62 -25.37 -5.80
N ASP A 263 -32.29 -24.10 -6.08
CA ASP A 263 -31.21 -23.72 -7.01
C ASP A 263 -29.83 -24.25 -6.58
N TYR A 264 -29.62 -24.37 -5.28
CA TYR A 264 -28.37 -24.89 -4.69
C TYR A 264 -28.47 -26.33 -4.23
N ASP A 265 -29.46 -27.07 -4.75
CA ASP A 265 -29.64 -28.51 -4.54
C ASP A 265 -29.65 -28.89 -3.06
N PHE A 266 -30.42 -28.10 -2.30
CA PHE A 266 -30.64 -28.25 -0.87
C PHE A 266 -32.10 -28.64 -0.59
N PRO A 267 -32.40 -29.95 -0.40
CA PRO A 267 -33.76 -30.42 -0.19
C PRO A 267 -34.41 -29.85 1.11
N PRO A 268 -35.73 -29.56 1.11
CA PRO A 268 -36.42 -29.00 2.28
C PRO A 268 -36.40 -29.89 3.53
N ASP A 269 -36.34 -31.21 3.36
CA ASP A 269 -36.27 -32.19 4.45
C ASP A 269 -34.87 -32.27 5.08
N GLN A 270 -33.83 -31.83 4.36
CA GLN A 270 -32.45 -31.79 4.84
C GLN A 270 -32.15 -30.63 5.79
N ALA A 271 -33.02 -29.62 5.88
CA ALA A 271 -32.94 -28.58 6.91
C ALA A 271 -32.97 -29.14 8.35
N SER A 272 -33.45 -30.37 8.52
CA SER A 272 -33.47 -31.11 9.79
C SER A 272 -32.11 -31.68 10.19
N TYR A 273 -31.11 -31.69 9.29
CA TYR A 273 -29.80 -32.29 9.48
C TYR A 273 -28.71 -31.22 9.36
N GLY A 274 -27.73 -31.27 10.28
CA GLY A 274 -26.65 -30.28 10.31
C GLY A 274 -27.06 -28.93 10.91
N LYS A 275 -26.16 -27.94 10.79
CA LYS A 275 -26.37 -26.57 11.28
C LYS A 275 -26.31 -25.59 10.11
N TRP A 276 -27.44 -24.94 9.82
CA TRP A 276 -27.59 -24.03 8.69
C TRP A 276 -27.89 -22.60 9.13
N CYS A 277 -27.23 -21.63 8.50
CA CYS A 277 -27.41 -20.20 8.71
C CYS A 277 -27.53 -19.47 7.37
N VAL A 278 -28.40 -18.46 7.32
CA VAL A 278 -28.65 -17.62 6.15
C VAL A 278 -28.35 -16.18 6.51
N ASP A 279 -27.71 -15.45 5.59
CA ASP A 279 -27.64 -14.00 5.64
C ASP A 279 -28.88 -13.41 4.97
N VAL A 280 -29.72 -12.75 5.78
CA VAL A 280 -30.93 -12.09 5.32
C VAL A 280 -30.65 -10.59 5.27
N GLY A 281 -30.80 -10.00 4.08
CA GLY A 281 -30.64 -8.59 3.84
C GLY A 281 -31.97 -7.85 3.78
N LEU A 282 -31.95 -6.58 4.18
CA LEU A 282 -33.00 -5.62 3.94
C LEU A 282 -32.37 -4.30 3.50
N GLU A 283 -32.85 -3.78 2.38
CA GLU A 283 -32.34 -2.57 1.75
C GLU A 283 -33.42 -1.51 1.70
N VAL A 284 -33.06 -0.30 2.13
CA VAL A 284 -33.94 0.87 2.16
C VAL A 284 -33.45 1.89 1.13
N ARG A 285 -34.39 2.35 0.31
CA ARG A 285 -34.12 3.30 -0.78
C ARG A 285 -35.07 4.49 -0.68
N SER A 286 -34.60 5.67 -1.10
CA SER A 286 -35.47 6.84 -1.31
C SER A 286 -36.24 6.67 -2.61
N VAL A 287 -37.54 7.00 -2.60
CA VAL A 287 -38.34 7.06 -3.85
C VAL A 287 -37.94 8.26 -4.71
N GLU A 288 -37.38 9.30 -4.08
CA GLU A 288 -36.93 10.53 -4.75
C GLU A 288 -35.52 10.41 -5.33
N GLU A 289 -34.92 9.22 -5.30
CA GLU A 289 -33.59 8.94 -5.83
C GLU A 289 -32.43 9.59 -5.07
N ASP A 290 -32.68 10.04 -3.84
CA ASP A 290 -31.64 10.53 -2.93
C ASP A 290 -30.74 9.42 -2.38
N CYS A 291 -29.54 9.82 -1.96
CA CYS A 291 -28.58 8.94 -1.30
C CYS A 291 -28.94 8.77 0.18
N VAL A 292 -29.21 7.53 0.58
CA VAL A 292 -29.64 7.17 1.93
C VAL A 292 -28.49 6.47 2.69
N ALA A 293 -28.24 6.91 3.92
CA ALA A 293 -27.24 6.31 4.80
C ALA A 293 -27.75 6.20 6.25
N TRP A 294 -27.10 5.35 7.05
CA TRP A 294 -27.48 5.12 8.45
C TRP A 294 -26.98 6.24 9.37
N GLN A 295 -27.86 6.70 10.26
CA GLN A 295 -27.50 7.62 11.35
C GLN A 295 -26.84 6.83 12.47
N THR A 296 -25.65 7.26 12.89
CA THR A 296 -24.81 6.55 13.88
C THR A 296 -25.51 6.35 15.21
N SER A 297 -26.19 7.38 15.72
CA SER A 297 -26.91 7.30 17.00
C SER A 297 -28.09 6.32 16.98
N SER A 298 -28.52 5.88 15.78
CA SER A 298 -29.69 5.02 15.62
C SER A 298 -29.35 3.52 15.59
N HIS A 299 -28.06 3.16 15.58
CA HIS A 299 -27.63 1.75 15.61
C HIS A 299 -28.23 0.97 16.78
N PHE A 300 -28.25 1.57 17.97
CA PHE A 300 -28.88 1.00 19.16
C PHE A 300 -30.35 0.65 18.91
N HIS A 301 -31.13 1.60 18.36
CA HIS A 301 -32.56 1.45 18.16
C HIS A 301 -32.89 0.40 17.08
N ILE A 302 -32.13 0.41 15.99
CA ILE A 302 -32.28 -0.55 14.89
C ILE A 302 -31.91 -1.96 15.36
N PHE A 303 -30.77 -2.13 16.03
CA PHE A 303 -30.36 -3.42 16.58
C PHE A 303 -31.38 -3.97 17.60
N LYS A 304 -31.85 -3.14 18.53
CA LYS A 304 -32.88 -3.50 19.51
C LYS A 304 -34.15 -4.03 18.83
N ASN A 305 -34.61 -3.33 17.79
CA ASN A 305 -35.84 -3.69 17.08
C ASN A 305 -35.69 -4.96 16.24
N ILE A 306 -34.60 -5.08 15.46
CA ILE A 306 -34.36 -6.23 14.58
C ILE A 306 -34.06 -7.50 15.38
N ALA A 307 -33.13 -7.43 16.35
CA ALA A 307 -32.77 -8.60 17.15
C ALA A 307 -33.84 -8.93 18.21
N ARG A 308 -34.75 -7.99 18.52
CA ARG A 308 -35.76 -8.10 19.58
C ARG A 308 -35.15 -8.39 20.95
N VAL A 309 -34.13 -7.63 21.29
CA VAL A 309 -33.45 -7.69 22.59
C VAL A 309 -33.94 -6.61 23.54
N THR A 310 -33.61 -6.75 24.82
CA THR A 310 -33.89 -5.72 25.82
C THR A 310 -33.05 -4.46 25.57
N GLU A 311 -33.52 -3.33 26.09
CA GLU A 311 -32.77 -2.07 26.12
C GLU A 311 -31.36 -2.24 26.69
N TYR A 312 -31.24 -2.95 27.81
CA TYR A 312 -29.96 -3.23 28.45
C TYR A 312 -28.98 -3.95 27.52
N HIS A 313 -29.43 -5.01 26.84
CA HIS A 313 -28.57 -5.77 25.94
C HIS A 313 -28.19 -4.98 24.70
N ALA A 314 -29.13 -4.26 24.09
CA ALA A 314 -28.84 -3.40 22.95
C ALA A 314 -27.80 -2.33 23.32
N ALA A 315 -27.98 -1.63 24.45
CA ALA A 315 -27.09 -0.56 24.88
C ALA A 315 -25.68 -1.11 25.11
N ARG A 316 -25.58 -2.23 25.85
CA ARG A 316 -24.29 -2.88 26.13
C ARG A 316 -23.52 -3.25 24.85
N VAL A 317 -24.20 -3.79 23.84
CA VAL A 317 -23.51 -4.26 22.63
C VAL A 317 -23.31 -3.18 21.58
N THR A 318 -23.98 -2.02 21.65
CA THR A 318 -23.82 -0.91 20.67
C THR A 318 -23.10 0.31 21.26
N THR A 319 -22.56 0.22 22.47
CA THR A 319 -21.80 1.32 23.08
C THR A 319 -20.39 1.39 22.49
N PRO A 320 -19.88 2.58 22.11
CA PRO A 320 -18.48 2.74 21.72
C PRO A 320 -17.51 2.21 22.79
N GLY A 321 -16.58 1.34 22.39
CA GLY A 321 -15.67 0.62 23.31
C GLY A 321 -16.13 -0.80 23.67
N SER A 322 -17.35 -1.20 23.28
CA SER A 322 -17.75 -2.62 23.31
C SER A 322 -16.89 -3.43 22.32
N SER A 323 -16.34 -4.57 22.77
CA SER A 323 -15.62 -5.50 21.88
C SER A 323 -16.52 -6.13 20.81
N LYS A 324 -17.83 -5.96 20.93
CA LYS A 324 -18.85 -6.45 19.98
C LYS A 324 -19.39 -5.36 19.06
N TYR A 325 -18.82 -4.15 19.08
CA TYR A 325 -19.32 -3.04 18.27
C TYR A 325 -18.19 -2.41 17.46
N THR A 326 -18.29 -2.55 16.15
CA THR A 326 -17.41 -1.82 15.23
C THR A 326 -18.25 -0.82 14.46
N ARG A 327 -17.85 0.45 14.52
CA ARG A 327 -18.48 1.54 13.77
C ARG A 327 -17.77 1.73 12.43
N ASP A 328 -18.53 1.75 11.35
CA ASP A 328 -18.03 1.86 9.97
C ASP A 328 -18.40 3.25 9.42
N LEU A 329 -17.58 4.27 9.73
CA LEU A 329 -17.85 5.67 9.33
C LEU A 329 -17.96 5.82 7.81
N THR A 330 -19.02 6.48 7.34
CA THR A 330 -19.23 6.77 5.92
C THR A 330 -18.44 8.02 5.55
N SER A 331 -17.37 7.86 4.76
CA SER A 331 -16.52 8.97 4.30
C SER A 331 -15.97 9.85 5.43
N HIS A 332 -15.73 9.24 6.60
CA HIS A 332 -15.29 9.89 7.85
C HIS A 332 -16.31 10.82 8.54
N LEU A 333 -17.57 10.84 8.12
CA LEU A 333 -18.62 11.60 8.80
C LEU A 333 -18.99 10.92 10.13
N THR A 334 -18.81 11.57 11.27
CA THR A 334 -19.00 10.94 12.59
C THR A 334 -20.45 10.57 12.89
N ALA A 335 -21.38 11.36 12.37
CA ALA A 335 -22.81 11.16 12.54
C ALA A 335 -23.40 10.16 11.51
N VAL A 336 -22.67 9.78 10.47
CA VAL A 336 -23.12 8.84 9.43
C VAL A 336 -22.21 7.62 9.40
N SER A 337 -22.74 6.46 9.79
CA SER A 337 -21.94 5.24 9.80
C SER A 337 -22.82 4.01 9.68
N GLY A 338 -22.24 2.94 9.15
CA GLY A 338 -22.73 1.60 9.40
C GLY A 338 -22.16 1.03 10.69
N CYS A 339 -22.47 -0.23 10.98
CA CYS A 339 -21.84 -0.97 12.07
C CYS A 339 -21.79 -2.46 11.83
N ARG A 340 -20.93 -3.14 12.59
CA ARG A 340 -20.83 -4.60 12.70
C ARG A 340 -20.98 -5.01 14.15
N ILE A 341 -21.85 -5.99 14.39
CA ILE A 341 -22.16 -6.51 15.72
C ILE A 341 -22.20 -8.04 15.69
N PRO A 342 -21.22 -8.73 16.30
CA PRO A 342 -21.36 -10.12 16.73
C PRO A 342 -21.92 -10.18 18.15
N PRO A 343 -23.25 -10.21 18.36
CA PRO A 343 -23.87 -9.88 19.66
C PRO A 343 -23.54 -10.84 20.81
N GLY A 344 -23.06 -12.04 20.47
CA GLY A 344 -22.76 -13.10 21.44
C GLY A 344 -24.02 -13.70 22.07
N PRO A 345 -23.88 -14.79 22.86
CA PRO A 345 -25.02 -15.62 23.29
C PRO A 345 -26.11 -14.88 24.06
N MET A 346 -25.75 -13.82 24.80
CA MET A 346 -26.69 -13.05 25.63
C MET A 346 -27.49 -11.99 24.87
N ALA A 347 -27.13 -11.67 23.62
CA ALA A 347 -27.79 -10.60 22.85
C ALA A 347 -28.21 -11.04 21.44
N GLN A 348 -28.32 -12.35 21.19
CA GLN A 348 -28.81 -12.87 19.90
C GLN A 348 -30.30 -12.64 19.68
N GLY A 349 -31.05 -12.46 20.77
CA GLY A 349 -32.48 -12.16 20.76
C GLY A 349 -33.35 -13.28 20.17
N GLU A 350 -34.57 -12.92 19.74
CA GLU A 350 -35.61 -13.89 19.34
C GLU A 350 -35.19 -14.73 18.13
N PHE A 351 -34.50 -14.12 17.17
CA PHE A 351 -34.11 -14.77 15.91
C PHE A 351 -32.73 -15.43 15.97
N LYS A 352 -32.10 -15.48 17.14
CA LYS A 352 -30.75 -16.02 17.35
C LYS A 352 -29.72 -15.41 16.40
N VAL A 353 -29.75 -14.08 16.26
CA VAL A 353 -28.83 -13.32 15.40
C VAL A 353 -27.38 -13.60 15.83
N SER A 354 -26.61 -14.18 14.92
CA SER A 354 -25.20 -14.53 15.15
C SER A 354 -24.24 -13.45 14.66
N TYR A 355 -24.66 -12.68 13.66
CA TYR A 355 -23.96 -11.53 13.12
C TYR A 355 -24.98 -10.52 12.60
N PHE A 356 -24.69 -9.24 12.80
CA PHE A 356 -25.53 -8.12 12.39
C PHE A 356 -24.64 -7.07 11.76
N GLN A 357 -25.04 -6.54 10.60
CA GLN A 357 -24.28 -5.53 9.89
C GLN A 357 -25.21 -4.48 9.27
N MET A 358 -24.87 -3.22 9.45
CA MET A 358 -25.46 -2.08 8.76
C MET A 358 -24.40 -1.43 7.87
N TYR A 359 -24.72 -1.13 6.62
CA TYR A 359 -23.77 -0.50 5.68
C TYR A 359 -24.50 0.20 4.53
N GLY A 360 -23.78 1.07 3.82
CA GLY A 360 -24.24 1.69 2.57
C GLY A 360 -23.84 0.88 1.33
N THR A 361 -24.67 0.91 0.28
CA THR A 361 -24.45 0.15 -0.97
C THR A 361 -23.53 0.83 -1.97
N GLU A 362 -23.12 2.07 -1.70
CA GLU A 362 -22.27 2.89 -2.56
C GLU A 362 -20.87 2.27 -2.74
N LYS A 363 -20.45 1.40 -1.82
CA LYS A 363 -19.21 0.61 -1.90
C LYS A 363 -19.09 -0.22 -3.18
N SER A 364 -20.22 -0.56 -3.82
CA SER A 364 -20.26 -1.35 -5.06
C SER A 364 -19.50 -0.70 -6.21
N VAL A 365 -19.52 0.64 -6.30
CA VAL A 365 -18.90 1.40 -7.40
C VAL A 365 -17.37 1.29 -7.41
N VAL A 366 -16.77 1.01 -6.25
CA VAL A 366 -15.31 0.86 -6.07
C VAL A 366 -14.91 -0.54 -5.62
N TYR A 367 -15.85 -1.50 -5.61
CA TYR A 367 -15.61 -2.85 -5.13
C TYR A 367 -14.59 -3.57 -6.01
N ARG A 368 -13.48 -3.97 -5.40
CA ARG A 368 -12.42 -4.75 -6.03
C ARG A 368 -11.62 -5.46 -4.94
N PRO A 369 -11.96 -6.72 -4.64
CA PRO A 369 -11.15 -7.55 -3.75
C PRO A 369 -9.71 -7.64 -4.28
N ASP A 370 -8.75 -7.18 -3.47
CA ASP A 370 -7.31 -7.25 -3.71
C ASP A 370 -6.59 -7.48 -2.37
N GLY A 371 -6.14 -8.73 -2.16
CA GLY A 371 -5.65 -9.17 -0.85
C GLY A 371 -6.73 -9.05 0.23
N HIS A 372 -6.41 -8.30 1.29
CA HIS A 372 -7.30 -8.06 2.43
C HIS A 372 -8.26 -6.88 2.24
N HIS A 373 -8.16 -6.16 1.11
CA HIS A 373 -8.98 -4.99 0.85
C HIS A 373 -10.12 -5.33 -0.12
N PHE A 374 -11.34 -4.89 0.20
CA PHE A 374 -12.53 -5.18 -0.62
C PHE A 374 -12.89 -4.04 -1.59
N GLY A 375 -12.37 -2.83 -1.34
CA GLY A 375 -12.47 -1.68 -2.25
C GLY A 375 -11.13 -1.39 -2.93
N LYS A 376 -11.14 -0.51 -3.94
CA LYS A 376 -9.91 0.06 -4.50
C LYS A 376 -9.03 0.60 -3.37
N TYR A 377 -7.76 0.22 -3.36
CA TYR A 377 -6.84 0.58 -2.28
C TYR A 377 -5.57 1.24 -2.84
N LEU A 378 -5.02 2.20 -2.09
CA LEU A 378 -3.75 2.87 -2.37
C LEU A 378 -2.80 2.67 -1.19
N THR A 379 -1.52 2.36 -1.45
CA THR A 379 -0.48 2.25 -0.42
C THR A 379 0.45 3.47 -0.42
N CYS A 380 1.15 3.73 0.70
CA CYS A 380 2.19 4.78 0.72
C CYS A 380 3.34 4.46 -0.25
N GLU A 381 3.66 3.17 -0.42
CA GLU A 381 4.65 2.74 -1.40
C GLU A 381 4.24 3.12 -2.84
N ASP A 382 2.96 2.96 -3.19
CA ASP A 382 2.44 3.39 -4.50
C ASP A 382 2.52 4.91 -4.68
N VAL A 383 2.26 5.68 -3.62
CA VAL A 383 2.43 7.14 -3.63
C VAL A 383 3.88 7.52 -3.91
N LEU A 384 4.82 6.97 -3.15
CA LEU A 384 6.26 7.27 -3.29
C LEU A 384 6.83 6.78 -4.63
N LYS A 385 6.24 5.74 -5.24
CA LYS A 385 6.55 5.27 -6.61
C LYS A 385 5.85 6.08 -7.71
N GLY A 386 5.09 7.12 -7.37
CA GLY A 386 4.45 8.03 -8.33
C GLY A 386 3.19 7.48 -9.00
N LYS A 387 2.51 6.50 -8.39
CA LYS A 387 1.28 5.91 -8.94
C LYS A 387 -0.01 6.58 -8.45
N ALA A 388 0.06 7.43 -7.43
CA ALA A 388 -1.11 8.02 -6.79
C ALA A 388 -1.94 8.92 -7.71
N ASP A 389 -1.30 9.72 -8.56
CA ASP A 389 -1.99 10.71 -9.39
C ASP A 389 -3.07 10.08 -10.29
N ASN A 390 -2.68 9.07 -11.08
CA ASN A 390 -3.61 8.33 -11.93
C ASN A 390 -4.69 7.60 -11.13
N TYR A 391 -4.36 7.06 -9.95
CA TYR A 391 -5.35 6.41 -9.08
C TYR A 391 -6.42 7.42 -8.67
N ILE A 392 -6.03 8.60 -8.17
CA ILE A 392 -6.96 9.58 -7.61
C ILE A 392 -7.77 10.28 -8.71
N VAL A 393 -7.19 10.56 -9.87
CA VAL A 393 -7.93 11.10 -11.03
C VAL A 393 -9.05 10.14 -11.45
N ASN A 394 -8.78 8.84 -11.49
CA ASN A 394 -9.79 7.84 -11.80
C ASN A 394 -10.86 7.75 -10.70
N LEU A 395 -10.46 7.83 -9.43
CA LEU A 395 -11.41 7.83 -8.31
C LEU A 395 -12.32 9.07 -8.33
N TYR A 396 -11.76 10.25 -8.57
CA TYR A 396 -12.50 11.50 -8.75
C TYR A 396 -13.54 11.38 -9.87
N ARG A 397 -13.14 10.80 -11.01
CA ARG A 397 -14.04 10.57 -12.14
C ARG A 397 -15.15 9.58 -11.77
N VAL A 398 -14.82 8.49 -11.08
CA VAL A 398 -15.83 7.51 -10.62
C VAL A 398 -16.88 8.19 -9.74
N TYR A 399 -16.49 9.04 -8.79
CA TYR A 399 -17.46 9.78 -7.99
C TYR A 399 -18.26 10.79 -8.81
N GLY A 400 -17.62 11.48 -9.77
CA GLY A 400 -18.32 12.41 -10.67
C GLY A 400 -19.35 11.72 -11.58
N ASP A 401 -19.05 10.52 -12.06
CA ASP A 401 -19.98 9.69 -12.83
C ASP A 401 -21.11 9.15 -11.91
N ALA A 402 -20.78 8.79 -10.67
CA ALA A 402 -21.72 8.29 -9.67
C ALA A 402 -22.82 9.30 -9.31
N ILE A 403 -22.52 10.62 -9.29
CA ILE A 403 -23.53 11.69 -9.09
C ILE A 403 -24.75 11.50 -10.00
N LYS A 404 -24.56 11.00 -11.22
CA LYS A 404 -25.63 10.92 -12.24
C LYS A 404 -26.29 9.56 -12.33
N HIS A 405 -25.64 8.52 -11.82
CA HIS A 405 -25.95 7.14 -12.17
C HIS A 405 -26.08 6.21 -10.98
N ASN A 406 -25.70 6.66 -9.77
CA ASN A 406 -25.63 5.81 -8.61
C ASN A 406 -26.24 6.48 -7.39
N GLN A 407 -27.26 5.83 -6.85
CA GLN A 407 -27.83 6.16 -5.55
C GLN A 407 -27.10 5.34 -4.47
N ALA A 408 -26.86 5.94 -3.31
CA ALA A 408 -26.46 5.20 -2.11
C ALA A 408 -27.73 4.72 -1.38
N MET A 409 -27.74 3.45 -0.96
CA MET A 409 -28.88 2.84 -0.28
C MET A 409 -28.41 2.33 1.08
N ALA A 410 -29.28 2.38 2.08
CA ALA A 410 -28.98 1.89 3.41
C ALA A 410 -29.39 0.41 3.52
N ARG A 411 -28.43 -0.46 3.86
CA ARG A 411 -28.67 -1.90 3.98
C ARG A 411 -28.38 -2.38 5.39
N VAL A 412 -29.24 -3.26 5.90
CA VAL A 412 -29.01 -4.06 7.10
C VAL A 412 -29.02 -5.54 6.72
N GLU A 413 -28.13 -6.31 7.32
CA GLU A 413 -27.92 -7.73 7.04
C GLU A 413 -27.76 -8.47 8.36
N VAL A 414 -28.45 -9.60 8.49
CA VAL A 414 -28.39 -10.43 9.70
C VAL A 414 -28.17 -11.89 9.35
N ARG A 415 -27.26 -12.54 10.08
CA ARG A 415 -27.06 -13.99 10.00
C ARG A 415 -27.89 -14.70 11.06
N VAL A 416 -28.85 -15.49 10.60
CA VAL A 416 -29.77 -16.24 11.47
C VAL A 416 -29.77 -17.73 11.10
N PRO A 417 -30.13 -18.63 12.03
CA PRO A 417 -30.47 -20.01 11.69
C PRO A 417 -31.55 -20.09 10.60
N LEU A 418 -31.49 -21.13 9.76
CA LEU A 418 -32.42 -21.32 8.64
C LEU A 418 -33.90 -21.25 9.08
N ASP A 419 -34.24 -21.78 10.26
CA ASP A 419 -35.61 -21.74 10.82
C ASP A 419 -36.17 -20.32 11.02
N HIS A 420 -35.30 -19.31 11.18
CA HIS A 420 -35.69 -17.92 11.35
C HIS A 420 -35.57 -17.12 10.06
N ALA A 421 -35.02 -17.71 8.99
CA ALA A 421 -34.70 -17.03 7.75
C ALA A 421 -35.95 -16.48 7.06
N ALA A 422 -37.13 -17.10 7.17
CA ALA A 422 -38.36 -16.57 6.58
C ALA A 422 -39.06 -15.50 7.42
N ASP A 423 -38.72 -15.34 8.71
CA ASP A 423 -39.47 -14.52 9.67
C ASP A 423 -38.75 -13.23 10.09
N VAL A 424 -37.41 -13.21 10.04
CA VAL A 424 -36.61 -12.04 10.42
C VAL A 424 -36.78 -10.89 9.41
N LEU A 425 -36.68 -9.62 9.86
CA LEU A 425 -36.80 -8.40 9.04
C LEU A 425 -38.16 -8.14 8.35
N LEU A 426 -39.25 -8.82 8.75
CA LEU A 426 -40.59 -8.60 8.14
C LEU A 426 -41.42 -7.45 8.74
N ASN A 427 -41.25 -7.17 10.04
CA ASN A 427 -42.13 -6.25 10.79
C ASN A 427 -41.36 -5.03 11.29
N LEU A 428 -40.64 -4.36 10.40
CA LEU A 428 -39.87 -3.17 10.77
C LEU A 428 -40.78 -1.96 10.84
N ASP A 429 -40.61 -1.19 11.92
CA ASP A 429 -41.26 0.09 12.07
C ASP A 429 -40.68 1.08 11.03
N LEU A 430 -41.46 1.41 10.01
CA LEU A 430 -41.05 2.34 8.96
C LEU A 430 -40.79 3.75 9.51
N GLN A 431 -41.43 4.14 10.62
CA GLN A 431 -41.14 5.41 11.27
C GLN A 431 -39.77 5.37 11.95
N LEU A 432 -39.44 4.26 12.61
CA LEU A 432 -38.10 4.03 13.15
C LEU A 432 -37.04 4.04 12.05
N LEU A 433 -37.30 3.39 10.90
CA LEU A 433 -36.37 3.44 9.76
C LEU A 433 -36.12 4.87 9.31
N ARG A 434 -37.16 5.66 9.03
CA ARG A 434 -37.00 7.09 8.63
C ARG A 434 -36.21 7.90 9.66
N GLN A 435 -36.51 7.73 10.95
CA GLN A 435 -35.77 8.40 12.04
C GLN A 435 -34.32 7.96 12.18
N SER A 436 -33.95 6.85 11.55
CA SER A 436 -32.61 6.25 11.60
C SER A 436 -31.77 6.51 10.36
N LEU A 437 -32.29 7.29 9.41
CA LEU A 437 -31.65 7.51 8.11
C LEU A 437 -31.33 8.98 7.88
N ILE A 438 -30.22 9.20 7.20
CA ILE A 438 -29.82 10.46 6.60
C ILE A 438 -30.09 10.34 5.10
N CYS A 439 -30.73 11.36 4.52
CA CYS A 439 -31.13 11.42 3.13
C CYS A 439 -30.47 12.66 2.50
N MET A 440 -29.48 12.43 1.63
CA MET A 440 -28.71 13.50 1.00
C MET A 440 -28.95 13.50 -0.50
N ASP A 441 -29.02 14.70 -1.07
CA ASP A 441 -28.96 14.88 -2.52
C ASP A 441 -27.71 14.17 -3.09
N PRO A 442 -27.81 13.42 -4.22
CA PRO A 442 -26.68 12.69 -4.80
C PRO A 442 -25.49 13.58 -5.14
N VAL A 443 -25.72 14.84 -5.54
CA VAL A 443 -24.65 15.83 -5.77
C VAL A 443 -23.92 16.07 -4.47
N ALA A 444 -24.61 16.33 -3.35
CA ALA A 444 -23.95 16.57 -2.06
C ALA A 444 -23.15 15.35 -1.58
N PHE A 445 -23.77 14.16 -1.59
CA PHE A 445 -23.17 12.91 -1.10
C PHE A 445 -21.89 12.54 -1.87
N TRP A 446 -21.95 12.51 -3.20
CA TRP A 446 -20.80 12.11 -4.01
C TRP A 446 -19.78 13.24 -4.18
N SER A 447 -20.22 14.51 -4.24
CA SER A 447 -19.28 15.65 -4.32
C SER A 447 -18.42 15.76 -3.08
N PHE A 448 -18.94 15.38 -1.90
CA PHE A 448 -18.14 15.36 -0.68
C PHE A 448 -16.91 14.45 -0.82
N LYS A 449 -17.10 13.22 -1.31
CA LYS A 449 -16.02 12.28 -1.60
C LYS A 449 -15.10 12.81 -2.71
N MET A 450 -15.69 13.36 -3.76
CA MET A 450 -15.00 13.90 -4.93
C MET A 450 -14.05 15.06 -4.58
N TYR A 451 -14.52 16.08 -3.86
CA TYR A 451 -13.70 17.23 -3.48
C TYR A 451 -12.61 16.85 -2.50
N ARG A 452 -12.89 15.97 -1.54
CA ARG A 452 -11.85 15.47 -0.62
C ARG A 452 -10.78 14.66 -1.34
N ALA A 453 -11.16 13.81 -2.31
CA ALA A 453 -10.20 13.10 -3.15
C ALA A 453 -9.33 14.06 -3.97
N MET A 454 -9.92 15.11 -4.58
CA MET A 454 -9.16 16.13 -5.31
C MET A 454 -8.19 16.89 -4.40
N ALA A 455 -8.61 17.25 -3.20
CA ALA A 455 -7.73 17.92 -2.26
C ALA A 455 -6.55 17.03 -1.83
N CYS A 456 -6.80 15.74 -1.58
CA CYS A 456 -5.75 14.75 -1.34
C CYS A 456 -4.78 14.64 -2.52
N ARG A 457 -5.29 14.65 -3.75
CA ARG A 457 -4.47 14.65 -4.98
C ARG A 457 -3.52 15.84 -5.01
N LEU A 458 -4.03 17.05 -4.81
CA LEU A 458 -3.23 18.27 -4.84
C LEU A 458 -2.12 18.24 -3.79
N VAL A 459 -2.43 17.79 -2.57
CA VAL A 459 -1.42 17.60 -1.52
C VAL A 459 -0.32 16.65 -1.97
N LEU A 460 -0.67 15.47 -2.51
CA LEU A 460 0.33 14.49 -2.95
C LEU A 460 1.12 14.94 -4.18
N VAL A 461 0.53 15.71 -5.09
CA VAL A 461 1.22 16.31 -6.24
C VAL A 461 2.22 17.36 -5.75
N TRP A 462 1.83 18.27 -4.87
CA TRP A 462 2.74 19.26 -4.29
C TRP A 462 3.85 18.59 -3.46
N GLN A 463 3.52 17.51 -2.74
CA GLN A 463 4.53 16.68 -2.11
C GLN A 463 5.43 16.00 -3.15
N ALA A 464 4.97 15.55 -4.30
CA ALA A 464 5.82 14.92 -5.31
C ALA A 464 6.73 15.93 -6.05
N GLU A 465 6.26 17.16 -6.25
CA GLU A 465 6.96 18.23 -6.98
C GLU A 465 7.93 19.02 -6.11
N GLY A 466 7.69 19.08 -4.79
CA GLY A 466 8.50 19.87 -3.89
C GLY A 466 9.93 19.32 -3.64
N PRO A 467 10.82 20.14 -3.05
CA PRO A 467 12.23 19.77 -2.90
C PRO A 467 12.43 18.52 -2.01
N PRO A 468 13.29 17.54 -2.39
CA PRO A 468 13.54 16.31 -1.63
C PRO A 468 13.78 16.51 -0.13
N LEU A 469 14.55 17.54 0.25
CA LEU A 469 14.88 17.84 1.64
C LEU A 469 13.64 18.05 2.51
N TYR A 470 12.62 18.74 2.00
CA TYR A 470 11.40 19.01 2.77
C TYR A 470 10.44 17.82 2.76
N ARG A 471 10.56 16.92 1.79
CA ARG A 471 9.73 15.70 1.66
C ARG A 471 10.15 14.59 2.60
N GLU A 472 11.45 14.51 2.93
CA GLU A 472 11.97 13.53 3.87
C GLU A 472 11.73 13.91 5.35
N THR A 473 11.15 15.09 5.60
CA THR A 473 10.81 15.51 6.97
C THR A 473 9.69 14.67 7.55
N LYS A 474 9.80 14.35 8.84
CA LYS A 474 8.77 13.61 9.58
C LYS A 474 7.34 14.17 9.38
N PRO A 475 7.09 15.50 9.43
CA PRO A 475 5.74 16.03 9.25
C PRO A 475 5.18 15.86 7.83
N ALA A 476 6.05 15.93 6.81
CA ALA A 476 5.64 15.67 5.43
C ALA A 476 5.30 14.19 5.23
N LEU A 477 6.14 13.28 5.76
CA LEU A 477 5.90 11.83 5.70
C LEU A 477 4.65 11.42 6.48
N LEU A 478 4.42 12.00 7.66
CA LEU A 478 3.21 11.79 8.45
C LEU A 478 1.97 12.20 7.67
N LEU A 479 2.02 13.37 7.02
CA LEU A 479 0.94 13.82 6.14
C LEU A 479 0.72 12.83 4.99
N THR A 480 1.77 12.33 4.33
CA THR A 480 1.63 11.35 3.26
C THR A 480 0.88 10.11 3.73
N MET A 481 1.28 9.54 4.87
CA MET A 481 0.62 8.35 5.45
C MET A 481 -0.84 8.63 5.77
N TYR A 482 -1.12 9.77 6.40
CA TYR A 482 -2.48 10.13 6.76
C TYR A 482 -3.36 10.40 5.53
N ILE A 483 -2.84 11.03 4.48
CA ILE A 483 -3.60 11.27 3.25
C ILE A 483 -3.97 9.96 2.57
N VAL A 484 -3.10 8.95 2.60
CA VAL A 484 -3.43 7.60 2.10
C VAL A 484 -4.56 6.97 2.92
N TRP A 485 -4.47 7.01 4.25
CA TRP A 485 -5.51 6.53 5.15
C TRP A 485 -6.86 7.23 4.90
N LEU A 486 -6.82 8.57 4.80
CA LEU A 486 -8.00 9.39 4.55
C LEU A 486 -8.65 9.06 3.21
N LEU A 487 -7.85 8.93 2.14
CA LEU A 487 -8.34 8.64 0.80
C LEU A 487 -9.01 7.25 0.74
N ASN A 488 -8.38 6.23 1.30
CA ASN A 488 -8.95 4.87 1.34
C ASN A 488 -10.27 4.83 2.14
N GLY A 489 -10.35 5.61 3.22
CA GLY A 489 -11.55 5.73 4.06
C GLY A 489 -12.70 6.56 3.46
N LEU A 490 -12.55 7.17 2.27
CA LEU A 490 -13.67 7.86 1.59
C LEU A 490 -14.73 6.87 1.08
N HIS A 491 -14.32 5.65 0.76
CA HIS A 491 -15.19 4.63 0.16
C HIS A 491 -15.07 3.26 0.82
N SER A 492 -14.22 3.13 1.83
CA SER A 492 -14.11 1.94 2.69
C SER A 492 -14.24 2.36 4.14
N THR A 493 -14.53 1.42 5.04
CA THR A 493 -14.37 1.65 6.48
C THR A 493 -12.94 2.15 6.74
N PRO A 494 -12.76 3.26 7.49
CA PRO A 494 -11.43 3.70 7.90
C PRO A 494 -10.72 2.60 8.69
N ASP A 495 -9.48 2.29 8.31
CA ASP A 495 -8.71 1.21 8.95
C ASP A 495 -8.28 1.65 10.35
N LEU A 496 -8.60 0.82 11.35
CA LEU A 496 -8.29 1.04 12.77
C LEU A 496 -7.44 -0.10 13.35
N GLY A 497 -6.66 -0.79 12.52
CA GLY A 497 -5.63 -1.72 12.97
C GLY A 497 -4.56 -1.05 13.83
N LYS A 498 -3.71 -1.84 14.50
CA LYS A 498 -2.68 -1.39 15.45
C LYS A 498 -1.92 -0.15 14.96
N TYR A 499 -1.35 -0.23 13.77
CA TYR A 499 -0.51 0.84 13.20
C TYR A 499 -1.32 2.04 12.71
N ASN A 500 -2.53 1.83 12.20
CA ASN A 500 -3.43 2.91 11.82
C ASN A 500 -3.93 3.71 13.03
N ARG A 501 -4.19 3.08 14.18
CA ARG A 501 -4.52 3.81 15.43
C ARG A 501 -3.40 4.73 15.87
N GLU A 502 -2.14 4.32 15.67
CA GLU A 502 -0.97 5.15 15.98
C GLU A 502 -0.85 6.34 15.02
N LEU A 503 -1.03 6.10 13.71
CA LEU A 503 -1.08 7.15 12.69
C LEU A 503 -2.16 8.19 12.98
N VAL A 504 -3.38 7.73 13.26
CA VAL A 504 -4.51 8.61 13.55
C VAL A 504 -4.27 9.41 14.83
N ALA A 505 -3.70 8.80 15.87
CA ALA A 505 -3.29 9.51 17.08
C ALA A 505 -2.21 10.57 16.83
N ALA A 506 -1.29 10.33 15.89
CA ALA A 506 -0.26 11.32 15.56
C ALA A 506 -0.78 12.50 14.70
N ALA A 507 -1.90 12.30 13.97
CA ALA A 507 -2.36 13.25 12.94
C ALA A 507 -3.64 14.02 13.30
N LEU A 508 -4.56 13.42 14.06
CA LEU A 508 -5.84 14.05 14.40
C LEU A 508 -5.78 14.90 15.67
N PRO A 509 -6.75 15.82 15.87
CA PRO A 509 -6.91 16.54 17.13
C PRO A 509 -7.13 15.60 18.31
N HIS A 510 -6.64 16.02 19.48
CA HIS A 510 -6.81 15.30 20.75
C HIS A 510 -7.83 16.01 21.65
N VAL A 511 -8.67 15.23 22.34
CA VAL A 511 -9.59 15.70 23.39
C VAL A 511 -9.24 15.07 24.74
N ASP A 512 -9.61 15.75 25.81
CA ASP A 512 -9.43 15.23 27.18
C ASP A 512 -10.29 13.98 27.40
N THR A 513 -9.66 12.93 27.92
CA THR A 513 -10.31 11.64 28.21
C THR A 513 -11.44 11.73 29.21
N ALA A 514 -11.35 12.62 30.21
CA ALA A 514 -12.34 12.72 31.28
C ALA A 514 -13.71 13.23 30.80
N ASN A 515 -13.75 13.93 29.65
CA ASN A 515 -14.96 14.54 29.09
C ASN A 515 -15.11 14.24 27.59
N ALA A 516 -14.46 13.19 27.09
CA ALA A 516 -14.54 12.84 25.68
C ALA A 516 -15.95 12.37 25.32
N ASP A 517 -16.59 13.04 24.37
CA ASP A 517 -17.82 12.56 23.77
C ASP A 517 -17.51 11.30 22.94
N PRO A 518 -18.09 10.12 23.26
CA PRO A 518 -17.84 8.89 22.52
C PRO A 518 -18.16 8.97 21.03
N ASP A 519 -19.07 9.86 20.63
CA ASP A 519 -19.52 9.97 19.24
C ASP A 519 -18.46 10.62 18.34
N ILE A 520 -17.58 11.46 18.90
CA ILE A 520 -16.48 12.10 18.17
C ILE A 520 -15.17 11.31 18.23
N LEU A 521 -15.05 10.32 19.11
CA LEU A 521 -13.84 9.49 19.20
C LEU A 521 -13.68 8.65 17.94
N VAL A 522 -12.45 8.46 17.44
CA VAL A 522 -12.24 7.60 16.26
C VAL A 522 -12.47 6.13 16.61
N PHE A 523 -11.98 5.72 17.77
CA PHE A 523 -12.13 4.39 18.36
C PHE A 523 -12.43 4.54 19.85
N GLY A 524 -13.10 3.56 20.44
CA GLY A 524 -13.46 3.59 21.85
C GLY A 524 -12.25 3.63 22.80
N THR A 525 -12.51 3.99 24.05
CA THR A 525 -11.54 3.90 25.15
C THR A 525 -11.16 2.44 25.37
N PRO A 526 -9.85 2.09 25.48
CA PRO A 526 -9.47 0.71 25.70
C PRO A 526 -10.06 0.17 27.00
N THR A 527 -10.70 -0.99 26.97
CA THR A 527 -11.10 -1.72 28.18
C THR A 527 -9.98 -2.69 28.59
N GLU A 528 -9.93 -3.10 29.87
CA GLU A 528 -8.95 -4.11 30.37
C GLU A 528 -9.04 -5.45 29.60
N ASP A 529 -10.17 -5.70 28.91
CA ASP A 529 -10.47 -6.90 28.11
C ASP A 529 -10.22 -6.75 26.60
N ASP A 530 -9.62 -5.65 26.12
CA ASP A 530 -9.28 -5.44 24.70
C ASP A 530 -8.22 -6.43 24.16
N GLY A 531 -7.79 -7.41 24.97
CA GLY A 531 -6.92 -8.52 24.60
C GLY A 531 -7.61 -9.67 23.85
N ALA A 532 -8.92 -9.61 23.57
CA ALA A 532 -9.63 -10.60 22.77
C ALA A 532 -10.16 -9.98 21.47
N GLU A 533 -9.38 -10.16 20.39
CA GLU A 533 -9.79 -10.09 18.98
C GLU A 533 -10.80 -8.95 18.67
N SER A 534 -10.29 -7.72 18.59
CA SER A 534 -10.92 -6.67 17.77
C SER A 534 -10.89 -7.17 16.32
N ASP A 535 -12.05 -7.50 15.74
CA ASP A 535 -12.29 -7.96 14.34
C ASP A 535 -11.88 -6.91 13.27
N SER A 536 -10.67 -6.38 13.38
CA SER A 536 -9.91 -5.68 12.34
C SER A 536 -8.78 -6.62 11.92
N ASP A 537 -9.12 -7.56 11.02
CA ASP A 537 -8.34 -8.24 9.96
C ASP A 537 -6.78 -8.29 9.98
N ASP A 538 -6.09 -8.14 11.12
CA ASP A 538 -4.62 -8.18 11.23
C ASP A 538 -4.20 -8.88 12.54
N ASP A 539 -4.06 -10.21 12.51
CA ASP A 539 -3.23 -10.96 13.45
C ASP A 539 -2.48 -12.05 12.66
N ASP A 540 -1.45 -11.62 11.92
CA ASP A 540 -0.36 -12.49 11.48
C ASP A 540 0.93 -11.92 12.09
N ASP A 541 1.18 -12.29 13.34
CA ASP A 541 2.53 -12.41 13.91
C ASP A 541 2.41 -13.07 15.29
N GLY A 542 2.77 -14.36 15.36
CA GLY A 542 2.73 -15.19 16.57
C GLY A 542 3.74 -14.78 17.66
N GLN A 543 3.63 -13.58 18.20
CA GLN A 543 4.35 -13.15 19.40
C GLN A 543 3.44 -13.05 20.62
N PRO A 544 3.93 -13.45 21.82
CA PRO A 544 3.16 -13.32 23.05
C PRO A 544 2.84 -11.85 23.33
N ALA A 545 1.59 -11.59 23.71
CA ALA A 545 1.10 -10.27 24.07
C ALA A 545 1.98 -9.63 25.15
N ARG A 546 2.76 -8.60 24.77
CA ARG A 546 3.41 -7.72 25.74
C ARG A 546 2.35 -6.78 26.34
N PRO A 547 2.43 -6.45 27.63
CA PRO A 547 1.47 -5.56 28.27
C PRO A 547 1.59 -4.15 27.67
N ARG A 548 0.54 -3.67 27.00
CA ARG A 548 0.53 -2.34 26.38
C ARG A 548 0.20 -1.26 27.43
N ARG A 549 1.11 -0.29 27.55
CA ARG A 549 0.85 1.03 28.16
C ARG A 549 -0.33 1.70 27.44
N ARG A 550 -1.42 2.03 28.16
CA ARG A 550 -2.31 3.18 27.85
C ARG A 550 -3.40 3.49 28.89
N ALA A 551 -3.33 2.94 30.10
CA ALA A 551 -4.22 3.38 31.20
C ALA A 551 -3.98 4.84 31.64
N ASP A 552 -2.83 5.43 31.26
CA ASP A 552 -2.41 6.78 31.70
C ASP A 552 -2.50 7.87 30.61
N ALA A 553 -3.10 7.60 29.44
CA ALA A 553 -3.19 8.61 28.38
C ALA A 553 -4.20 9.71 28.76
N ILE A 554 -3.73 10.94 28.93
CA ILE A 554 -4.55 12.10 29.34
C ILE A 554 -5.52 12.53 28.21
N THR A 555 -5.18 12.27 26.95
CA THR A 555 -5.98 12.68 25.78
C THR A 555 -6.14 11.57 24.72
N LEU A 556 -7.22 11.63 23.93
CA LEU A 556 -7.56 10.68 22.87
C LEU A 556 -7.78 11.38 21.52
N PRO A 557 -7.45 10.73 20.39
CA PRO A 557 -7.74 11.29 19.06
C PRO A 557 -9.24 11.33 18.78
N ALA A 558 -9.70 12.45 18.23
CA ALA A 558 -11.10 12.70 17.95
C ALA A 558 -11.32 13.41 16.61
N ILE A 559 -12.57 13.38 16.17
CA ILE A 559 -13.11 14.05 14.99
C ILE A 559 -14.15 15.10 15.46
N PRO A 560 -13.70 16.24 16.03
CA PRO A 560 -14.59 17.20 16.68
C PRO A 560 -15.41 18.05 15.71
N PHE A 561 -15.09 18.00 14.41
CA PHE A 561 -15.67 18.90 13.40
C PHE A 561 -16.60 18.16 12.41
N GLY A 562 -17.16 17.03 12.86
CA GLY A 562 -18.15 16.25 12.11
C GLY A 562 -17.60 15.39 10.96
N ALA A 563 -16.39 15.67 10.49
CA ALA A 563 -15.62 14.80 9.60
C ALA A 563 -14.13 14.86 9.93
N ALA A 564 -13.35 13.82 9.57
CA ALA A 564 -11.92 13.79 9.80
C ALA A 564 -11.23 14.99 9.12
N GLN A 565 -10.69 15.93 9.92
CA GLN A 565 -10.09 17.18 9.44
C GLN A 565 -8.70 17.35 10.05
N LEU A 566 -7.81 18.01 9.30
CA LEU A 566 -6.40 18.26 9.66
C LEU A 566 -6.16 19.75 9.96
N PRO A 567 -6.60 20.29 11.11
CA PRO A 567 -6.45 21.71 11.42
C PRO A 567 -5.00 22.20 11.43
N ASP A 568 -4.04 21.28 11.58
CA ASP A 568 -2.60 21.53 11.58
C ASP A 568 -1.93 21.42 10.21
N LEU A 569 -2.67 21.14 9.14
CA LEU A 569 -2.15 21.14 7.78
C LEU A 569 -1.60 22.54 7.40
N ARG A 570 -0.43 22.54 6.77
CA ARG A 570 0.24 23.71 6.22
C ARG A 570 0.42 23.55 4.72
N VAL A 571 -0.14 24.49 3.96
CA VAL A 571 -0.15 24.57 2.49
C VAL A 571 -0.17 26.03 2.03
N GLY A 572 0.30 26.28 0.81
CA GLY A 572 0.32 27.61 0.15
C GLY A 572 1.74 28.12 -0.11
N GLU A 573 1.86 29.37 -0.57
CA GLU A 573 3.13 29.97 -1.03
C GLU A 573 4.28 29.92 0.01
N GLY A 574 3.94 29.98 1.30
CA GLY A 574 4.93 29.89 2.40
C GLY A 574 5.34 28.48 2.79
N TYR A 575 4.84 27.43 2.12
CA TYR A 575 5.10 26.04 2.45
C TYR A 575 5.50 25.26 1.19
N PRO A 576 6.80 25.12 0.87
CA PRO A 576 7.26 24.51 -0.38
C PRO A 576 6.88 23.02 -0.53
N VAL A 577 6.56 22.36 0.58
CA VAL A 577 6.00 21.01 0.65
C VAL A 577 4.88 21.00 1.70
N PRO A 578 3.68 20.46 1.39
CA PRO A 578 2.63 20.28 2.39
C PRO A 578 3.10 19.43 3.57
N ARG A 579 2.81 19.89 4.77
CA ARG A 579 3.21 19.24 6.03
C ARG A 579 2.21 19.46 7.15
N LEU A 580 2.22 18.61 8.17
CA LEU A 580 1.52 18.86 9.43
C LEU A 580 2.38 19.74 10.35
N CYS A 581 1.73 20.47 11.26
CA CYS A 581 2.42 21.14 12.35
C CYS A 581 2.79 20.11 13.44
N TYR A 582 4.00 20.20 14.00
CA TYR A 582 4.51 19.24 15.00
C TYR A 582 3.85 19.49 16.37
N SER A 583 2.63 18.97 16.60
CA SER A 583 1.88 19.19 17.85
C SER A 583 1.65 17.92 18.68
N ALA A 584 1.48 16.74 18.05
CA ALA A 584 1.05 15.51 18.74
C ALA A 584 2.10 14.38 18.82
N GLY A 585 3.32 14.59 18.32
CA GLY A 585 4.37 13.56 18.24
C GLY A 585 4.43 12.88 16.86
N PHE A 586 5.22 11.81 16.75
CA PHE A 586 5.40 11.02 15.53
C PHE A 586 5.17 9.54 15.83
N ILE A 587 4.84 8.74 14.82
CA ILE A 587 4.60 7.30 14.98
C ILE A 587 5.89 6.54 15.27
N GLY A 588 5.80 5.37 15.91
CA GLY A 588 6.90 4.46 16.17
C GLY A 588 7.44 3.77 14.92
N ASP A 589 8.64 3.20 15.04
CA ASP A 589 9.39 2.62 13.90
C ASP A 589 8.66 1.44 13.24
N GLU A 590 7.99 0.57 14.01
CA GLU A 590 7.19 -0.54 13.46
C GLU A 590 6.03 -0.03 12.59
N ALA A 591 5.31 1.00 13.06
CA ALA A 591 4.22 1.61 12.29
C ALA A 591 4.75 2.30 11.04
N PHE A 592 5.87 3.02 11.17
CA PHE A 592 6.53 3.64 10.03
C PHE A 592 6.91 2.60 8.97
N HIS A 593 7.55 1.51 9.38
CA HIS A 593 7.92 0.41 8.50
C HIS A 593 6.68 -0.25 7.87
N TYR A 594 5.60 -0.43 8.64
CA TYR A 594 4.34 -0.96 8.12
C TYR A 594 3.81 -0.14 6.93
N PHE A 595 3.80 1.19 7.03
CA PHE A 595 3.31 2.08 5.98
C PHE A 595 4.31 2.24 4.82
N MET A 596 5.59 2.51 5.14
CA MET A 596 6.61 2.90 4.16
C MET A 596 7.38 1.71 3.56
N LYS A 597 7.28 0.53 4.18
CA LYS A 597 8.02 -0.71 3.86
C LYS A 597 9.54 -0.56 3.95
N VAL A 598 10.01 0.45 4.67
CA VAL A 598 11.41 0.72 5.01
C VAL A 598 11.49 1.45 6.34
N ASP A 599 12.67 1.42 6.94
CA ASP A 599 12.93 2.14 8.18
C ASP A 599 13.11 3.64 7.93
N ILE A 600 12.85 4.45 8.95
CA ILE A 600 12.90 5.91 8.85
C ILE A 600 14.28 6.44 8.46
N SER A 601 15.36 5.79 8.91
CA SER A 601 16.73 6.13 8.51
C SER A 601 17.01 5.84 7.04
N GLU A 602 16.24 4.94 6.43
CA GLU A 602 16.41 4.49 5.06
C GLU A 602 15.51 5.21 4.06
N ILE A 603 14.44 5.89 4.51
CA ILE A 603 13.48 6.59 3.65
C ILE A 603 14.18 7.57 2.69
N GLY A 604 15.14 8.32 3.22
CA GLY A 604 15.98 9.22 2.47
C GLY A 604 16.72 8.46 1.37
N VAL A 605 17.32 7.32 1.67
CA VAL A 605 18.11 6.51 0.71
C VAL A 605 17.26 5.77 -0.31
N GLU A 606 16.10 5.27 0.10
CA GLU A 606 15.21 4.41 -0.68
C GLU A 606 14.41 5.20 -1.71
N PHE A 607 13.81 6.32 -1.28
CA PHE A 607 12.80 7.05 -2.05
C PHE A 607 13.27 8.44 -2.49
N PHE A 608 14.10 9.13 -1.70
CA PHE A 608 14.47 10.53 -1.97
C PHE A 608 15.91 10.72 -2.49
N ARG A 609 16.78 9.76 -2.22
CA ARG A 609 18.15 9.61 -2.69
C ARG A 609 18.19 8.32 -3.53
N LYS A 610 19.20 8.17 -4.39
CA LYS A 610 19.19 7.07 -5.38
C LYS A 610 19.92 5.82 -4.86
N LYS A 611 19.18 4.74 -4.60
CA LYS A 611 19.60 3.37 -4.19
C LYS A 611 21.01 2.92 -4.61
N LEU A 612 21.74 2.34 -3.66
CA LEU A 612 23.07 1.72 -3.81
C LEU A 612 22.96 0.18 -3.90
N VAL A 613 22.84 -0.40 -5.10
CA VAL A 613 22.85 -1.89 -5.35
C VAL A 613 24.24 -2.54 -5.39
N VAL A 614 24.51 -3.57 -4.57
CA VAL A 614 25.79 -4.34 -4.46
C VAL A 614 26.16 -5.11 -5.76
N PRO A 615 27.44 -5.09 -6.22
CA PRO A 615 27.85 -5.70 -7.48
C PRO A 615 28.28 -7.17 -7.33
N ALA A 616 28.01 -7.97 -8.34
CA ALA A 616 28.25 -9.42 -8.38
C ALA A 616 29.73 -9.88 -8.52
N HIS A 617 30.73 -8.98 -8.56
CA HIS A 617 32.16 -9.35 -8.67
C HIS A 617 33.07 -8.34 -7.94
N PRO A 618 34.07 -8.78 -7.12
CA PRO A 618 34.89 -7.90 -6.28
C PRO A 618 35.70 -6.85 -7.06
N GLY A 619 36.26 -7.22 -8.21
CA GLY A 619 37.01 -6.31 -9.11
C GLY A 619 36.12 -5.40 -9.99
N ARG A 620 34.79 -5.44 -9.82
CA ARG A 620 33.83 -4.68 -10.63
C ARG A 620 33.37 -3.46 -9.84
N VAL A 621 33.96 -2.31 -10.16
CA VAL A 621 33.51 -1.03 -9.61
C VAL A 621 32.14 -0.70 -10.21
N ARG A 622 31.16 -0.33 -9.37
CA ARG A 622 29.83 0.07 -9.85
C ARG A 622 29.95 1.33 -10.70
N ASN A 623 29.98 1.20 -12.03
CA ASN A 623 29.99 2.35 -12.93
C ASN A 623 28.57 2.88 -13.22
N LYS A 624 27.55 2.07 -12.92
CA LYS A 624 26.11 2.40 -13.02
C LYS A 624 25.50 2.94 -11.70
N VAL A 625 26.31 3.35 -10.71
CA VAL A 625 25.75 4.02 -9.50
C VAL A 625 25.01 5.27 -9.94
N HIS A 626 23.86 5.56 -9.36
CA HIS A 626 23.05 6.67 -9.84
C HIS A 626 23.68 8.06 -9.60
N ARG A 627 24.65 8.19 -8.69
CA ARG A 627 25.54 9.35 -8.49
C ARG A 627 26.93 8.91 -8.04
N THR A 628 27.94 9.73 -8.30
CA THR A 628 29.33 9.51 -7.87
C THR A 628 29.53 10.01 -6.43
N THR A 629 30.61 9.60 -5.78
CA THR A 629 30.96 10.09 -4.43
C THR A 629 31.37 11.56 -4.49
N THR A 630 30.96 12.35 -3.50
CA THR A 630 31.37 13.75 -3.37
C THR A 630 32.87 13.84 -3.07
N TYR A 631 33.57 14.77 -3.71
CA TYR A 631 34.96 15.05 -3.43
C TYR A 631 35.07 15.67 -2.03
N HIS A 632 35.87 15.03 -1.18
CA HIS A 632 36.25 15.56 0.12
C HIS A 632 37.74 15.90 0.09
N ASN A 633 38.11 17.05 0.65
CA ASN A 633 39.52 17.40 0.83
C ASN A 633 39.97 16.85 2.20
N ASP A 634 40.66 15.71 2.21
CA ASP A 634 41.14 15.06 3.44
C ASP A 634 42.36 15.78 4.09
N GLY A 635 42.58 17.06 3.75
CA GLY A 635 43.63 17.92 4.30
C GLY A 635 45.03 17.67 3.72
N GLN A 636 45.19 16.76 2.76
CA GLN A 636 46.49 16.44 2.16
C GLN A 636 46.93 17.43 1.05
N ASP A 637 45.98 18.13 0.41
CA ASP A 637 46.27 19.22 -0.51
C ASP A 637 46.01 20.56 0.19
N PRO A 638 46.97 21.53 0.19
CA PRO A 638 46.68 22.87 0.67
C PRO A 638 45.45 23.42 -0.08
N GLU A 639 44.61 24.22 0.57
CA GLU A 639 43.43 24.89 -0.02
C GLU A 639 43.83 25.92 -1.09
N ALA A 640 44.56 25.49 -2.12
CA ALA A 640 44.93 26.29 -3.25
C ALA A 640 43.69 26.42 -4.14
N ASN A 641 43.13 27.63 -4.21
CA ASN A 641 42.13 27.98 -5.21
C ASN A 641 42.74 27.77 -6.60
N ASP A 642 42.26 26.74 -7.31
CA ASP A 642 42.76 26.36 -8.62
C ASP A 642 42.48 27.41 -9.69
N PHE A 643 41.52 28.28 -9.43
CA PHE A 643 41.08 29.36 -10.31
C PHE A 643 41.35 30.72 -9.67
N GLN A 644 42.30 31.48 -10.23
CA GLN A 644 42.51 32.88 -9.89
C GLN A 644 41.89 33.76 -10.97
N VAL A 645 40.76 34.40 -10.67
CA VAL A 645 40.09 35.33 -11.59
C VAL A 645 40.89 36.63 -11.59
N ARG A 646 41.61 36.92 -12.68
CA ARG A 646 42.18 38.27 -12.89
C ARG A 646 41.06 39.18 -13.40
N GLY A 647 40.46 39.99 -12.53
CA GLY A 647 39.40 40.96 -12.89
C GLY A 647 38.31 41.10 -11.83
N LYS A 648 37.15 41.64 -12.23
CA LYS A 648 35.97 41.79 -11.35
C LYS A 648 35.48 40.40 -10.89
N PRO A 649 35.28 40.16 -9.58
CA PRO A 649 34.87 38.85 -9.06
C PRO A 649 33.49 38.46 -9.57
N ILE A 650 33.30 37.17 -9.86
CA ILE A 650 32.02 36.62 -10.29
C ILE A 650 31.13 36.49 -9.04
N GLN A 651 30.00 37.21 -9.01
CA GLN A 651 29.05 37.14 -7.90
C GLN A 651 27.92 36.15 -8.21
N LEU A 652 27.76 35.14 -7.37
CA LEU A 652 26.65 34.18 -7.43
C LEU A 652 25.42 34.73 -6.68
N MET A 653 24.22 34.34 -7.10
CA MET A 653 22.97 34.66 -6.38
C MET A 653 22.75 33.69 -5.19
N PRO A 654 22.17 34.15 -4.07
CA PRO A 654 21.79 33.28 -2.94
C PRO A 654 20.78 32.20 -3.36
N ALA A 655 20.80 31.04 -2.68
CA ALA A 655 19.78 30.00 -2.88
C ALA A 655 18.44 30.41 -2.21
N ALA A 656 17.31 29.99 -2.78
CA ALA A 656 15.98 30.22 -2.19
C ALA A 656 15.89 29.53 -0.79
N ARG A 657 15.41 30.24 0.23
CA ARG A 657 15.22 29.76 1.62
C ARG A 657 13.72 29.53 1.91
N ASP A 658 13.39 28.53 2.73
CA ASP A 658 12.06 28.39 3.35
C ASP A 658 11.95 29.44 4.47
N GLU A 659 10.95 30.33 4.39
CA GLU A 659 10.71 31.42 5.34
C GLU A 659 9.71 31.04 6.45
N GLY A 660 9.31 29.76 6.53
CA GLY A 660 8.42 29.24 7.57
C GLY A 660 9.01 29.41 8.98
N SER A 661 8.27 30.06 9.88
CA SER A 661 8.67 30.29 11.27
C SER A 661 8.68 29.03 12.15
N ASP A 662 8.32 27.87 11.59
CA ASP A 662 8.23 26.56 12.24
C ASP A 662 9.46 25.67 11.99
N VAL A 663 10.45 26.15 11.24
CA VAL A 663 11.67 25.42 10.91
C VAL A 663 12.78 25.77 11.90
N ASP A 664 13.18 24.82 12.75
CA ASP A 664 14.41 24.95 13.55
C ASP A 664 15.62 24.95 12.61
N SER A 665 16.57 25.85 12.84
CA SER A 665 17.67 26.23 11.94
C SER A 665 18.79 25.19 11.73
N ASP A 666 18.48 23.89 11.83
CA ASP A 666 19.45 22.79 11.77
C ASP A 666 19.65 22.20 10.34
N ASP A 667 19.00 22.76 9.32
CA ASP A 667 19.02 22.28 7.92
C ASP A 667 20.37 22.43 7.17
N ASN A 668 21.45 22.82 7.86
CA ASN A 668 22.78 23.02 7.24
C ASN A 668 23.54 21.71 6.93
N GLU A 669 23.03 20.54 7.30
CA GLU A 669 23.72 19.25 7.16
C GLU A 669 23.22 18.39 5.98
N ASN A 670 23.14 18.96 4.76
CA ASN A 670 23.05 18.13 3.55
C ASN A 670 24.46 17.86 2.99
N PRO A 671 25.08 16.69 3.24
CA PRO A 671 26.47 16.39 2.87
C PRO A 671 26.75 16.35 1.36
N ASN A 672 25.73 16.56 0.50
CA ASN A 672 25.86 16.58 -0.96
C ASN A 672 25.91 17.99 -1.58
N ASN A 673 25.88 19.06 -0.79
CA ASN A 673 26.06 20.41 -1.31
C ASN A 673 27.56 20.70 -1.49
N LEU A 674 28.05 20.64 -2.73
CA LEU A 674 29.45 20.98 -3.07
C LEU A 674 29.80 22.45 -2.83
N THR A 675 28.80 23.31 -2.63
CA THR A 675 28.98 24.74 -2.38
C THR A 675 27.93 25.24 -1.38
N THR A 676 28.35 26.06 -0.43
CA THR A 676 27.42 26.82 0.41
C THR A 676 27.02 28.12 -0.31
N PRO A 677 25.84 28.72 -0.01
CA PRO A 677 25.37 29.93 -0.69
C PRO A 677 26.28 31.16 -0.56
N GLU A 678 27.27 31.11 0.34
CA GLU A 678 28.16 32.21 0.70
C GLU A 678 29.58 32.08 0.12
N GLU A 679 29.88 30.97 -0.58
CA GLU A 679 31.23 30.73 -1.10
C GLU A 679 31.56 31.52 -2.38
N PRO A 680 32.79 32.06 -2.52
CA PRO A 680 33.25 32.71 -3.75
C PRO A 680 33.20 31.77 -4.96
N ALA A 681 32.90 32.33 -6.14
CA ALA A 681 32.79 31.57 -7.40
C ALA A 681 34.08 30.79 -7.75
N GLU A 682 35.24 31.28 -7.33
CA GLU A 682 36.54 30.63 -7.51
C GLU A 682 36.66 29.31 -6.74
N LYS A 683 36.15 29.30 -5.50
CA LYS A 683 36.13 28.10 -4.65
C LYS A 683 35.11 27.10 -5.21
N ALA A 684 33.94 27.58 -5.61
CA ALA A 684 32.92 26.78 -6.29
C ALA A 684 33.45 26.11 -7.57
N LEU A 685 34.16 26.85 -8.42
CA LEU A 685 34.81 26.32 -9.63
C LEU A 685 35.91 25.31 -9.30
N THR A 686 36.69 25.53 -8.25
CA THR A 686 37.74 24.61 -7.78
C THR A 686 37.14 23.27 -7.36
N LEU A 687 36.10 23.29 -6.53
CA LEU A 687 35.39 22.09 -6.08
C LEU A 687 34.71 21.38 -7.26
N LEU A 688 34.07 22.13 -8.15
CA LEU A 688 33.48 21.59 -9.38
C LEU A 688 34.52 20.88 -10.26
N TRP A 689 35.71 21.48 -10.42
CA TRP A 689 36.79 20.93 -11.24
C TRP A 689 37.37 19.63 -10.67
N ARG A 690 37.58 19.58 -9.35
CA ARG A 690 38.06 18.37 -8.68
C ARG A 690 37.02 17.26 -8.73
N GLN A 691 35.75 17.60 -8.46
CA GLN A 691 34.63 16.67 -8.62
C GLN A 691 34.52 16.14 -10.06
N PHE A 692 34.75 16.98 -11.06
CA PHE A 692 34.71 16.60 -12.47
C PHE A 692 35.71 15.46 -12.79
N LEU A 693 36.97 15.58 -12.35
CA LEU A 693 37.99 14.56 -12.60
C LEU A 693 37.68 13.24 -11.87
N LEU A 694 37.22 13.35 -10.62
CA LEU A 694 36.77 12.21 -9.82
C LEU A 694 35.61 11.47 -10.51
N ASP A 695 34.61 12.22 -10.96
CA ASP A 695 33.40 11.69 -11.56
C ASP A 695 33.66 10.93 -12.86
N LEU A 696 34.52 11.49 -13.71
CA LEU A 696 34.90 10.85 -14.96
C LEU A 696 35.53 9.48 -14.70
N THR A 697 36.42 9.37 -13.71
CA THR A 697 37.10 8.12 -13.37
C THR A 697 36.18 7.11 -12.69
N LEU A 698 35.33 7.55 -11.76
CA LEU A 698 34.33 6.69 -11.12
C LEU A 698 33.34 6.11 -12.15
N LYS A 699 33.08 6.83 -13.24
CA LYS A 699 32.20 6.41 -14.34
C LYS A 699 32.87 5.63 -15.45
N ALA A 700 34.16 5.29 -15.32
CA ALA A 700 34.85 4.47 -16.31
C ALA A 700 34.09 3.15 -16.58
N PRO A 701 33.98 2.71 -17.85
CA PRO A 701 33.14 1.59 -18.23
C PRO A 701 33.64 0.24 -17.69
N ASN A 702 32.72 -0.71 -17.54
CA ASN A 702 32.99 -2.11 -17.24
C ASN A 702 32.84 -2.95 -18.52
N SER A 703 33.52 -4.09 -18.59
CA SER A 703 33.34 -5.08 -19.67
C SER A 703 31.90 -5.59 -19.74
N GLN A 704 31.47 -6.02 -20.93
CA GLN A 704 30.11 -6.51 -21.16
C GLN A 704 29.79 -7.82 -20.43
N ALA A 705 30.77 -8.73 -20.28
CA ALA A 705 30.58 -9.98 -19.54
C ALA A 705 30.42 -9.70 -18.03
N ALA A 706 29.39 -10.29 -17.41
CA ALA A 706 29.04 -10.04 -16.01
C ALA A 706 30.15 -10.42 -15.00
N VAL A 707 31.02 -11.35 -15.40
CA VAL A 707 32.15 -11.92 -14.63
C VAL A 707 33.49 -11.24 -14.90
N ALA A 708 33.59 -10.32 -15.87
CA ALA A 708 34.85 -9.70 -16.25
C ALA A 708 35.10 -8.35 -15.51
N PRO A 709 36.37 -7.99 -15.26
CA PRO A 709 36.74 -6.81 -14.48
C PRO A 709 36.48 -5.49 -15.23
N SER A 710 36.60 -4.37 -14.52
CA SER A 710 36.48 -3.03 -15.14
C SER A 710 37.53 -2.78 -16.23
N TYR A 711 37.23 -1.94 -17.23
CA TYR A 711 38.26 -1.49 -18.18
C TYR A 711 39.28 -0.57 -17.51
N CYS A 712 38.92 0.05 -16.40
CA CYS A 712 39.82 0.87 -15.61
C CYS A 712 40.55 0.01 -14.56
N ARG A 713 41.89 0.08 -14.57
CA ARG A 713 42.81 -0.71 -13.74
C ARG A 713 42.80 -0.26 -12.27
N LEU A 714 42.41 0.98 -12.00
CA LEU A 714 42.31 1.53 -10.65
C LEU A 714 41.21 0.82 -9.84
N SER A 715 41.57 0.39 -8.63
CA SER A 715 40.67 -0.08 -7.59
C SER A 715 39.72 1.03 -7.12
N SER A 716 38.66 0.67 -6.39
CA SER A 716 37.70 1.64 -5.87
C SER A 716 38.36 2.73 -5.03
N ALA A 717 39.37 2.39 -4.21
CA ALA A 717 40.11 3.35 -3.39
C ALA A 717 41.00 4.26 -4.25
N GLU A 718 41.75 3.69 -5.20
CA GLU A 718 42.61 4.47 -6.10
C GLU A 718 41.81 5.43 -6.98
N ARG A 719 40.57 5.08 -7.35
CA ARG A 719 39.68 5.99 -8.09
C ARG A 719 39.25 7.22 -7.29
N LEU A 720 39.23 7.14 -5.96
CA LEU A 720 38.91 8.30 -5.11
C LEU A 720 40.10 9.26 -5.00
N LEU A 721 41.32 8.79 -5.29
CA LEU A 721 42.56 9.55 -5.19
C LEU A 721 42.97 10.22 -6.52
N VAL A 722 42.13 10.15 -7.56
CA VAL A 722 42.44 10.73 -8.87
C VAL A 722 42.48 12.25 -8.81
N ASN A 723 43.43 12.85 -9.52
CA ASN A 723 43.63 14.29 -9.54
C ASN A 723 44.12 14.76 -10.93
N VAL A 724 44.52 16.03 -11.04
CA VAL A 724 44.99 16.61 -12.30
C VAL A 724 46.19 15.85 -12.90
N GLN A 725 47.09 15.31 -12.07
CA GLN A 725 48.28 14.59 -12.55
C GLN A 725 47.90 13.26 -13.22
N THR A 726 46.88 12.57 -12.70
CA THR A 726 46.29 11.37 -13.33
C THR A 726 45.93 11.63 -14.79
N TYR A 727 45.36 12.80 -15.09
CA TYR A 727 44.93 13.20 -16.42
C TYR A 727 46.03 13.84 -17.28
N LYS A 728 47.21 14.09 -16.71
CA LYS A 728 48.42 14.58 -17.41
C LYS A 728 49.42 13.49 -17.75
N ASP A 729 49.31 12.33 -17.13
CA ASP A 729 50.19 11.19 -17.33
C ASP A 729 50.06 10.62 -18.76
N PRO A 730 51.16 10.56 -19.55
CA PRO A 730 51.15 9.99 -20.89
C PRO A 730 51.09 8.46 -20.92
N ASN A 731 51.25 7.77 -19.78
CA ASN A 731 51.23 6.32 -19.70
C ASN A 731 49.82 5.79 -19.38
N LEU A 732 49.00 5.60 -20.41
CA LEU A 732 47.61 5.15 -20.23
C LEU A 732 47.50 3.70 -19.73
N ALA A 733 48.57 2.90 -19.82
CA ALA A 733 48.61 1.55 -19.25
C ALA A 733 48.42 1.55 -17.73
N ASN A 734 48.73 2.66 -17.04
CA ASN A 734 48.51 2.81 -15.61
C ASN A 734 47.02 2.78 -15.24
N TYR A 735 46.15 3.27 -16.14
CA TYR A 735 44.74 3.51 -15.83
C TYR A 735 43.78 2.56 -16.54
N PHE A 736 44.17 1.98 -17.67
CA PHE A 736 43.28 1.13 -18.48
C PHE A 736 43.88 -0.25 -18.75
N VAL A 737 43.03 -1.27 -18.65
CA VAL A 737 43.33 -2.64 -19.09
C VAL A 737 43.23 -2.74 -20.61
N ALA A 738 42.22 -2.06 -21.18
CA ALA A 738 42.06 -1.90 -22.62
C ALA A 738 41.34 -0.59 -22.93
N CYS A 739 41.73 0.07 -24.02
CA CYS A 739 41.07 1.27 -24.52
C CYS A 739 41.28 1.45 -26.03
N GLN A 740 40.41 2.26 -26.63
CA GLN A 740 40.58 2.80 -27.97
C GLN A 740 41.09 4.24 -27.83
N TRP A 741 42.16 4.62 -28.51
CA TRP A 741 42.75 5.95 -28.37
C TRP A 741 42.99 6.63 -29.73
N GLN A 742 42.92 7.96 -29.76
CA GLN A 742 43.23 8.77 -30.94
C GLN A 742 43.91 10.07 -30.51
N VAL A 743 44.90 10.54 -31.27
CA VAL A 743 45.44 11.90 -31.12
C VAL A 743 44.37 12.91 -31.53
N ALA A 744 43.98 13.76 -30.60
CA ALA A 744 42.92 14.74 -30.78
C ALA A 744 43.35 15.86 -31.74
N THR A 745 42.50 16.17 -32.72
CA THR A 745 42.55 17.46 -33.39
C THR A 745 42.02 18.55 -32.47
N ASP A 746 42.42 19.81 -32.69
CA ASP A 746 41.89 20.97 -31.93
C ASP A 746 40.36 21.00 -31.92
N GLU A 747 39.74 20.65 -33.05
CA GLU A 747 38.29 20.57 -33.18
C GLU A 747 37.68 19.47 -32.30
N SER A 748 38.24 18.25 -32.32
CA SER A 748 37.73 17.13 -31.53
C SER A 748 37.90 17.36 -30.02
N TRP A 749 38.98 18.03 -29.62
CA TRP A 749 39.26 18.40 -28.23
C TRP A 749 38.31 19.49 -27.74
N ALA A 750 38.11 20.55 -28.54
CA ALA A 750 37.16 21.61 -28.24
C ALA A 750 35.71 21.08 -28.16
N ARG A 751 35.34 20.17 -29.06
CA ARG A 751 34.02 19.52 -29.05
C ARG A 751 33.80 18.69 -27.79
N THR A 752 34.81 17.93 -27.37
CA THR A 752 34.76 17.15 -26.13
C THR A 752 34.57 18.05 -24.92
N PHE A 753 35.27 19.18 -24.85
CA PHE A 753 35.05 20.18 -23.81
C PHE A 753 33.61 20.72 -23.80
N ASN A 754 33.07 21.09 -24.96
CA ASN A 754 31.70 21.60 -25.06
C ASN A 754 30.65 20.54 -24.67
N ASN A 755 30.94 19.27 -24.88
CA ASN A 755 30.09 18.17 -24.41
C ASN A 755 30.21 17.93 -22.90
N LEU A 756 31.35 18.18 -22.28
CA LEU A 756 31.53 17.99 -20.83
C LEU A 756 31.00 19.18 -20.03
N PHE A 757 31.21 20.38 -20.53
CA PHE A 757 30.68 21.63 -20.02
C PHE A 757 29.85 22.27 -21.14
N PRO A 758 28.51 22.12 -21.15
CA PRO A 758 27.61 22.77 -22.11
C PRO A 758 27.37 24.24 -21.77
N ASP A 759 27.15 25.07 -22.79
CA ASP A 759 26.87 26.51 -22.60
C ASP A 759 25.46 26.74 -22.05
N GLU A 760 24.99 27.99 -22.06
CA GLU A 760 23.66 28.35 -21.55
C GLU A 760 22.52 27.82 -22.43
N ASN A 761 22.73 27.76 -23.74
CA ASN A 761 21.68 27.45 -24.71
C ASN A 761 21.65 25.96 -25.12
N ASP A 762 22.67 25.18 -24.75
CA ASP A 762 22.71 23.74 -25.03
C ASP A 762 21.80 22.94 -24.08
N VAL A 763 20.51 22.92 -24.40
CA VAL A 763 19.51 22.02 -23.82
C VAL A 763 19.64 20.64 -24.46
N ARG A 764 19.94 19.62 -23.65
CA ARG A 764 20.05 18.24 -24.12
C ARG A 764 18.71 17.53 -24.02
N ALA A 765 18.09 17.27 -25.16
CA ALA A 765 16.90 16.42 -25.27
C ALA A 765 17.28 14.95 -25.51
N GLY A 766 16.56 14.00 -24.89
CA GLY A 766 16.71 12.56 -25.10
C GLY A 766 17.41 11.80 -23.97
N ARG A 767 17.72 10.51 -24.21
CA ARG A 767 18.30 9.60 -23.21
C ARG A 767 19.81 9.88 -23.04
N ILE A 768 20.16 10.67 -22.04
CA ILE A 768 21.55 11.02 -21.72
C ILE A 768 22.15 10.00 -20.74
N GLN A 769 23.23 9.35 -21.15
CA GLN A 769 23.95 8.34 -20.36
C GLN A 769 25.15 8.96 -19.61
N ASN A 770 25.35 8.54 -18.36
CA ASN A 770 26.43 8.94 -17.45
C ASN A 770 26.41 10.40 -16.93
N TYR A 771 26.05 11.41 -17.74
CA TYR A 771 26.09 12.82 -17.32
C TYR A 771 25.24 13.12 -16.08
N LEU A 772 23.95 12.73 -16.07
CA LEU A 772 23.07 12.98 -14.92
C LEU A 772 23.41 12.12 -13.69
N GLN A 773 24.37 11.21 -13.83
CA GLN A 773 24.85 10.33 -12.77
C GLN A 773 26.21 10.77 -12.22
N THR A 774 26.75 11.91 -12.66
CA THR A 774 27.89 12.57 -12.03
C THR A 774 27.39 13.67 -11.09
N ASN A 775 28.22 14.09 -10.13
CA ASN A 775 27.92 15.22 -9.25
C ASN A 775 28.33 16.55 -9.88
N TYR A 776 29.39 16.57 -10.70
CA TYR A 776 29.88 17.78 -11.34
C TYR A 776 28.85 18.34 -12.33
N TYR A 777 28.11 17.50 -13.05
CA TYR A 777 27.24 17.98 -14.14
C TYR A 777 25.98 18.70 -13.61
N PRO A 778 25.24 18.18 -12.61
CA PRO A 778 24.20 18.95 -11.92
C PRO A 778 24.76 20.18 -11.20
N SER A 779 25.95 20.08 -10.60
CA SER A 779 26.59 21.21 -9.92
C SER A 779 26.98 22.33 -10.89
N TRP A 780 27.41 21.98 -12.11
CA TRP A 780 27.62 22.93 -13.20
C TRP A 780 26.31 23.59 -13.61
N ALA A 781 25.21 22.85 -13.71
CA ALA A 781 23.90 23.41 -14.01
C ALA A 781 23.42 24.38 -12.90
N LYS A 782 23.61 24.02 -11.63
CA LYS A 782 23.32 24.89 -10.48
C LYS A 782 24.16 26.16 -10.51
N LEU A 783 25.47 26.02 -10.75
CA LEU A 783 26.39 27.16 -10.83
C LEU A 783 26.04 28.11 -12.00
N LYS A 784 25.59 27.56 -13.14
CA LYS A 784 25.02 28.36 -14.23
C LYS A 784 23.76 29.11 -13.81
N ALA A 785 22.83 28.46 -13.10
CA ALA A 785 21.60 29.08 -12.63
C ALA A 785 21.84 30.17 -11.56
N GLN A 786 22.93 30.06 -10.80
CA GLN A 786 23.36 31.06 -9.82
C GLN A 786 24.15 32.23 -10.43
N ALA A 787 24.60 32.10 -11.68
CA ALA A 787 25.30 33.18 -12.36
C ALA A 787 24.34 34.33 -12.68
N ARG A 788 24.73 35.57 -12.37
CA ARG A 788 23.89 36.75 -12.62
C ARG A 788 23.71 37.07 -14.10
N THR A 789 24.70 36.74 -14.93
CA THR A 789 24.70 37.09 -16.35
C THR A 789 25.26 35.95 -17.21
N SER A 790 24.84 35.88 -18.47
CA SER A 790 25.41 34.99 -19.49
C SER A 790 26.92 35.21 -19.70
N ASP A 791 27.43 36.42 -19.46
CA ASP A 791 28.86 36.73 -19.55
C ASP A 791 29.68 36.06 -18.44
N ASP A 792 29.11 35.96 -17.23
CA ASP A 792 29.74 35.25 -16.12
C ASP A 792 29.86 33.75 -16.43
N ILE A 793 28.83 33.14 -17.03
CA ILE A 793 28.90 31.75 -17.52
C ILE A 793 30.03 31.58 -18.53
N LYS A 794 30.16 32.50 -19.50
CA LYS A 794 31.26 32.46 -20.49
C LYS A 794 32.64 32.58 -19.85
N LYS A 795 32.80 33.42 -18.82
CA LYS A 795 34.05 33.54 -18.05
C LYS A 795 34.37 32.25 -17.30
N MET A 796 33.41 31.68 -16.57
CA MET A 796 33.57 30.40 -15.88
C MET A 796 34.01 29.29 -16.83
N ARG A 797 33.35 29.15 -17.99
CA ARG A 797 33.73 28.21 -19.05
C ARG A 797 35.15 28.47 -19.56
N LYS A 798 35.53 29.72 -19.78
CA LYS A 798 36.87 30.08 -20.25
C LYS A 798 37.94 29.62 -19.25
N TYR A 799 37.71 29.82 -17.96
CA TYR A 799 38.62 29.34 -16.92
C TYR A 799 38.75 27.81 -16.89
N LEU A 800 37.61 27.11 -16.95
CA LEU A 800 37.59 25.65 -17.06
C LEU A 800 38.33 25.17 -18.32
N LYS A 801 38.16 25.85 -19.47
CA LYS A 801 38.81 25.49 -20.73
C LYS A 801 40.33 25.60 -20.63
N VAL A 802 40.85 26.66 -20.01
CA VAL A 802 42.30 26.84 -19.81
C VAL A 802 42.89 25.68 -19.02
N LYS A 803 42.22 25.23 -17.94
CA LYS A 803 42.66 24.08 -17.15
C LYS A 803 42.50 22.75 -17.90
N PHE A 804 41.38 22.56 -18.59
CA PHE A 804 41.13 21.40 -19.46
C PHE A 804 42.20 21.25 -20.54
N ASP A 805 42.69 22.38 -21.05
CA ASP A 805 43.79 22.44 -22.01
C ASP A 805 45.17 22.20 -21.37
N THR A 806 45.26 21.84 -20.10
CA THR A 806 46.52 21.34 -19.52
C THR A 806 46.55 19.82 -19.42
N LEU A 807 45.43 19.14 -19.69
CA LEU A 807 45.31 17.70 -19.56
C LEU A 807 45.87 16.99 -20.80
N TYR A 808 46.46 15.83 -20.59
CA TYR A 808 47.01 14.99 -21.65
C TYR A 808 45.93 14.12 -22.30
N TRP A 809 45.01 13.56 -21.51
CA TRP A 809 43.98 12.66 -22.03
C TRP A 809 42.59 12.95 -21.47
N MET A 810 41.55 12.57 -22.20
CA MET A 810 40.14 12.71 -21.78
C MET A 810 39.27 11.65 -22.48
N PRO A 811 38.21 11.10 -21.84
CA PRO A 811 37.18 10.35 -22.56
C PRO A 811 36.66 11.11 -23.78
N TYR A 812 36.42 10.39 -24.88
CA TYR A 812 35.78 10.95 -26.06
C TYR A 812 34.28 11.18 -25.82
N ALA A 813 33.97 12.24 -25.09
CA ALA A 813 32.63 12.57 -24.65
C ALA A 813 31.75 13.04 -25.81
N GLN A 814 30.61 12.37 -25.99
CA GLN A 814 29.58 12.73 -26.96
C GLN A 814 28.40 13.42 -26.26
N ARG A 815 27.48 14.00 -27.03
CA ARG A 815 26.33 14.72 -26.47
C ARG A 815 25.42 13.81 -25.62
N ASP A 816 25.28 12.54 -26.01
CA ASP A 816 24.44 11.54 -25.35
C ASP A 816 25.17 10.71 -24.27
N ARG A 817 26.52 10.67 -24.25
CA ARG A 817 27.29 9.88 -23.27
C ARG A 817 28.71 10.38 -23.04
N ILE A 818 29.20 10.26 -21.80
CA ILE A 818 30.60 10.57 -21.44
C ILE A 818 31.57 9.52 -21.99
N TRP A 819 31.27 8.24 -21.78
CA TRP A 819 32.14 7.12 -22.15
C TRP A 819 31.53 6.35 -23.31
N LYS A 820 32.18 6.41 -24.48
CA LYS A 820 31.83 5.59 -25.65
C LYS A 820 32.71 4.34 -25.68
N THR A 821 32.08 3.18 -25.85
CA THR A 821 32.79 1.89 -25.84
C THR A 821 32.66 1.11 -27.14
N ALA A 822 31.88 1.61 -28.11
CA ALA A 822 31.68 0.93 -29.37
C ALA A 822 32.99 0.86 -30.19
N PRO A 823 33.17 -0.13 -31.07
CA PRO A 823 34.30 -0.18 -31.98
C PRO A 823 34.33 1.04 -32.90
N ASN A 824 35.49 1.65 -33.10
CA ASN A 824 35.68 2.76 -34.03
C ASN A 824 37.01 2.63 -34.79
N LYS A 825 36.91 2.54 -36.12
CA LYS A 825 38.06 2.39 -37.02
C LYS A 825 39.04 3.58 -36.99
N ASN A 826 38.59 4.73 -36.49
CA ASN A 826 39.42 5.93 -36.38
C ASN A 826 40.28 5.96 -35.10
N PHE A 827 40.15 4.98 -34.22
CA PHE A 827 40.91 4.88 -32.98
C PHE A 827 41.84 3.68 -33.03
N CYS A 828 43.06 3.84 -32.54
CA CYS A 828 44.01 2.77 -32.29
C CYS A 828 43.59 1.96 -31.06
N LEU A 829 43.85 0.66 -31.04
CA LEU A 829 43.50 -0.22 -29.93
C LEU A 829 44.71 -0.49 -29.03
N PHE A 830 44.48 -0.53 -27.72
CA PHE A 830 45.42 -1.04 -26.72
C PHE A 830 44.71 -2.07 -25.84
N GLY A 831 45.33 -3.23 -25.59
CA GLY A 831 44.77 -4.33 -24.79
C GLY A 831 44.13 -5.47 -25.61
N VAL A 832 43.12 -6.14 -25.05
CA VAL A 832 42.51 -7.41 -25.53
C VAL A 832 41.92 -7.33 -26.96
N ASP A 833 41.93 -8.47 -27.67
CA ASP A 833 41.51 -8.68 -29.08
C ASP A 833 40.01 -8.43 -29.41
N HIS A 834 39.25 -7.78 -28.55
CA HIS A 834 37.81 -7.56 -28.73
C HIS A 834 37.45 -6.09 -29.03
N THR A 835 36.48 -5.93 -29.92
CA THR A 835 36.18 -4.68 -30.63
C THR A 835 35.59 -3.55 -29.77
N SER A 836 35.16 -3.81 -28.54
CA SER A 836 34.52 -2.80 -27.66
C SER A 836 35.39 -2.46 -26.45
N ALA A 837 35.82 -1.20 -26.34
CA ALA A 837 36.63 -0.65 -25.24
C ALA A 837 36.44 0.87 -25.14
N PRO A 838 36.65 1.52 -23.97
CA PRO A 838 36.51 2.98 -23.81
C PRO A 838 37.34 3.78 -24.83
N GLN A 839 36.70 4.75 -25.49
CA GLN A 839 37.33 5.68 -26.42
C GLN A 839 37.91 6.89 -25.69
N ILE A 840 39.18 7.18 -25.93
CA ILE A 840 39.98 8.20 -25.27
C ILE A 840 40.62 9.10 -26.32
N LEU A 841 40.55 10.41 -26.10
CA LEU A 841 41.34 11.38 -26.83
C LEU A 841 42.61 11.69 -26.06
N VAL A 842 43.74 11.76 -26.76
CA VAL A 842 45.01 12.24 -26.20
C VAL A 842 45.51 13.47 -26.94
N ARG A 843 46.20 14.36 -26.23
CA ARG A 843 46.64 15.64 -26.76
C ARG A 843 48.15 15.66 -26.98
N GLY A 844 48.55 16.13 -28.16
CA GLY A 844 49.97 16.21 -28.54
C GLY A 844 50.45 14.89 -29.13
N ASN A 845 51.22 14.12 -28.36
CA ASN A 845 51.90 12.91 -28.84
C ASN A 845 51.12 11.63 -28.54
N THR A 846 51.50 10.53 -29.20
CA THR A 846 50.96 9.18 -28.94
C THR A 846 51.23 8.74 -27.49
N PRO A 847 50.32 7.95 -26.87
CA PRO A 847 50.50 7.47 -25.51
C PRO A 847 51.72 6.56 -25.37
N THR A 848 52.27 6.53 -24.16
CA THR A 848 53.25 5.52 -23.74
C THR A 848 52.54 4.35 -23.06
N TRP A 849 53.17 3.17 -23.08
CA TRP A 849 52.56 1.92 -22.62
C TRP A 849 53.53 1.11 -21.76
N VAL A 850 54.18 1.76 -20.80
CA VAL A 850 55.12 1.09 -19.89
C VAL A 850 54.32 0.38 -18.80
N VAL A 851 54.45 -0.95 -18.69
CA VAL A 851 53.79 -1.73 -17.64
C VAL A 851 54.80 -1.96 -16.52
N ASP A 852 54.68 -1.24 -15.40
CA ASP A 852 55.53 -1.48 -14.23
C ASP A 852 55.20 -2.84 -13.60
N GLN A 853 56.16 -3.77 -13.66
CA GLN A 853 56.03 -5.12 -13.10
C GLN A 853 56.30 -5.18 -11.57
N HIS A 854 56.66 -4.07 -10.92
CA HIS A 854 57.21 -4.08 -9.55
C HIS A 854 56.24 -3.73 -8.40
N ALA A 855 54.96 -3.43 -8.65
CA ALA A 855 54.06 -2.91 -7.61
C ALA A 855 53.06 -3.90 -6.98
N ARG A 856 53.20 -5.23 -7.16
CA ARG A 856 52.29 -6.22 -6.54
C ARG A 856 53.06 -7.38 -5.89
N GLY A 857 53.52 -7.16 -4.67
CA GLY A 857 53.96 -8.19 -3.74
C GLY A 857 53.51 -7.82 -2.32
N SER A 858 53.14 -8.84 -1.52
CA SER A 858 52.53 -8.83 -0.16
C SER A 858 51.00 -8.64 -0.14
N SER A 859 50.17 -9.47 0.50
CA SER A 859 50.35 -10.66 1.36
C SER A 859 49.03 -11.44 1.37
N VAL A 860 49.06 -12.75 1.09
CA VAL A 860 48.02 -13.69 1.51
C VAL A 860 48.69 -14.53 2.59
N ASP A 861 48.25 -14.34 3.84
CA ASP A 861 48.56 -15.26 4.92
C ASP A 861 47.50 -16.37 4.88
N ASP A 862 47.98 -17.59 4.67
CA ASP A 862 47.27 -18.83 4.95
C ASP A 862 47.25 -19.06 6.48
N SER A 863 46.06 -19.18 7.09
CA SER A 863 45.81 -20.10 8.22
C SER A 863 44.32 -20.15 8.60
N GLU A 864 43.81 -21.39 8.56
CA GLU A 864 42.57 -21.99 9.12
C GLU A 864 41.19 -21.39 8.81
#